data_AF-C0EBQ4-F1
#
_entry.id   AF-C0EBQ4-F1
#
_cell.length_a   1.000
_cell.length_b   1.000
_cell.length_c   1.000
_cell.angle_alpha   90.00
_cell.angle_beta   90.00
_cell.angle_gamma   90.00
#
_symmetry.space_group_name_H-M   'P 1'
#
loop_
_entity.id
_entity.type
_entity.pdbx_description
1 polymer ?
#
loop_
_entity_poly.entity_id
_entity_poly.type
_entity_poly.pdbx_seq_one_letter_code
_entity_poly.pdbx_strand_id
1 'polypeptide(L)'
;MRLKKLLSAVALATALLMGGSVTATACTGVYVGKDVSATGYAYVGRSEDIGKRYDKIFTVHPAEDHEPGSMYPTLQGFTMPYPAHTYRYTMAKDTPLMENSPPNDEETFAEAGMNENGVALSATVTINANSNARKADPYVRKVQESTGSAGISEISLGTVLLSQATSARHAAELLADIIDTYGSYESNSLLFADANETWYFEQLAGHQYAAIKMPDDKVAVMPNMTLLGVIDVTDTENVIASPNLVSLAEENGFLQTDENGNIDVAKTYGNGLNWKNDGRGQLTRYYQGMYFFNKKLAETLNINAGEGESFGPIGLLFSPDHKVTALEAMQLLGYRGEGSAYDTSKDSSIYAVGNDRQAECHIFEMRPDVASQLSVQWLAMSRAEFSLYIPTFASLITETNDLYHSESLTYVEDSLYWAFCELADTCDNNRDRYGVNVRKFWAAYQEKLIEQQNAVSEQMDKIYDYDTKLAEQKATELGKAVAEEAFGYADGMLKELQAFIASGDEGVFMPTALTEGKLPTYSFDMVGGTGLPSDEMIRPHKLLKDVINYAVAVKATDEYKNAIPSVQATFDQALADAQAVDANTDATLEEVNNAWITLMNEVHKLGFQKGDKSELQAAYDTAAALDLDVYEDGPAKDNFVLALANAKTVLDDEDALQGEIDRAKEELLFAQEQLVVAVVDKTELKKLIDNADTYLEEDYLPAGWPEFQEALKEAKAVYDNDKATNKEVKNAIDTLLGAMVKLQYRQDKTQLNKVIEYASSLVLSNYTESSASAVDAALQNAIKVQQDNAAMQPAIRTATGELLDALLNLRLKADKTLLQSVLAQTDQIDLSLYSEESVARYLAARADAASVNDQDLSQEEQAVVDSVVKNLQDALAALEAVSVDNQNTAATTPAQGDTSITANAAQPKTGDQAPFAGIAAVALLSLAGVSLLRKRSK
;
A
#
# COMPACT_ATOMS: atom_id res chain seq x y z
N MET A 1 -13.02 47.74 -35.27
CA MET A 1 -12.09 46.78 -35.89
C MET A 1 -12.76 45.40 -36.00
N ARG A 2 -13.92 45.35 -36.68
CA ARG A 2 -14.76 44.15 -36.91
C ARG A 2 -15.38 44.28 -38.31
N LEU A 3 -14.56 44.14 -39.37
CA LEU A 3 -15.04 44.00 -40.76
C LEU A 3 -13.96 43.58 -41.78
N LYS A 4 -12.84 42.98 -41.33
CA LYS A 4 -11.75 42.55 -42.23
C LYS A 4 -11.33 41.08 -42.07
N LYS A 5 -12.07 40.29 -41.27
CA LYS A 5 -11.84 38.85 -41.09
C LYS A 5 -12.92 37.94 -41.72
N LEU A 6 -13.87 38.51 -42.48
CA LEU A 6 -15.00 37.75 -43.06
C LEU A 6 -14.97 37.65 -44.60
N LEU A 7 -13.96 38.19 -45.27
CA LEU A 7 -13.87 38.20 -46.74
C LEU A 7 -12.73 37.34 -47.30
N SER A 8 -11.97 36.67 -46.43
CA SER A 8 -10.91 35.72 -46.82
C SER A 8 -11.38 34.26 -46.85
N ALA A 9 -12.56 33.97 -46.29
CA ALA A 9 -13.11 32.61 -46.16
C ALA A 9 -14.07 32.21 -47.29
N VAL A 10 -14.35 33.09 -48.25
CA VAL A 10 -15.31 32.82 -49.35
C VAL A 10 -14.61 32.75 -50.73
N ALA A 11 -13.29 33.00 -50.80
CA ALA A 11 -12.52 32.91 -52.05
C ALA A 11 -11.66 31.64 -52.17
N LEU A 12 -11.68 30.75 -51.17
CA LEU A 12 -10.96 29.46 -51.19
C LEU A 12 -11.90 28.24 -51.37
N ALA A 13 -13.17 28.47 -51.68
CA ALA A 13 -14.19 27.42 -51.86
C ALA A 13 -14.52 27.14 -53.34
N THR A 14 -13.72 27.64 -54.29
CA THR A 14 -14.02 27.54 -55.73
C THR A 14 -12.84 27.12 -56.61
N ALA A 15 -11.77 26.56 -56.03
CA ALA A 15 -10.58 26.13 -56.79
C ALA A 15 -10.16 24.66 -56.55
N LEU A 16 -11.07 23.78 -56.12
CA LEU A 16 -10.84 22.33 -56.04
C LEU A 16 -11.99 21.60 -56.75
N LEU A 17 -11.99 21.62 -58.08
CA LEU A 17 -12.93 20.84 -58.89
C LEU A 17 -12.31 20.29 -60.19
N MET A 18 -10.99 20.05 -60.19
CA MET A 18 -10.34 19.25 -61.23
C MET A 18 -9.27 18.36 -60.61
N GLY A 19 -9.68 17.38 -59.81
CA GLY A 19 -8.88 16.18 -59.62
C GLY A 19 -8.99 15.35 -60.89
N GLY A 20 -7.96 15.39 -61.74
CA GLY A 20 -7.84 14.46 -62.86
C GLY A 20 -7.68 13.05 -62.31
N SER A 21 -8.45 12.10 -62.84
CA SER A 21 -8.26 10.68 -62.54
C SER A 21 -6.90 10.26 -63.10
N VAL A 22 -5.91 9.97 -62.26
CA VAL A 22 -4.73 9.23 -62.70
C VAL A 22 -5.22 7.83 -63.02
N THR A 23 -5.01 7.38 -64.25
CA THR A 23 -5.34 6.01 -64.64
C THR A 23 -4.03 5.25 -64.75
N ALA A 24 -3.64 4.57 -63.67
CA ALA A 24 -2.63 3.53 -63.70
C ALA A 24 -3.22 2.34 -64.48
N THR A 25 -2.87 2.21 -65.76
CA THR A 25 -3.48 1.21 -66.67
C THR A 25 -2.63 -0.05 -66.85
N ALA A 26 -1.56 -0.19 -66.04
CA ALA A 26 -0.48 -1.14 -66.30
C ALA A 26 -0.04 -2.03 -65.13
N CYS A 27 -0.50 -1.79 -63.89
CA CYS A 27 -0.11 -2.60 -62.73
C CYS A 27 -0.39 -4.09 -62.94
N THR A 28 0.51 -4.96 -62.45
CA THR A 28 0.33 -6.42 -62.52
C THR A 28 0.54 -7.04 -61.15
N GLY A 29 -0.52 -7.60 -60.57
CA GLY A 29 -0.44 -8.37 -59.32
C GLY A 29 0.03 -9.80 -59.56
N VAL A 30 0.65 -10.40 -58.54
CA VAL A 30 1.08 -11.80 -58.52
C VAL A 30 0.70 -12.44 -57.19
N TYR A 31 0.28 -13.70 -57.26
CA TYR A 31 0.13 -14.59 -56.12
C TYR A 31 0.76 -15.95 -56.44
N VAL A 32 1.51 -16.49 -55.49
CA VAL A 32 2.02 -17.85 -55.49
C VAL A 32 1.66 -18.48 -54.16
N GLY A 33 0.79 -19.49 -54.18
CA GLY A 33 0.41 -20.22 -52.98
C GLY A 33 1.54 -21.10 -52.43
N LYS A 34 1.53 -21.32 -51.11
CA LYS A 34 2.58 -22.05 -50.40
C LYS A 34 2.75 -23.51 -50.85
N ASP A 35 1.68 -24.17 -51.29
CA ASP A 35 1.74 -25.56 -51.76
C ASP A 35 2.32 -25.68 -53.16
N VAL A 36 2.51 -24.58 -53.89
CA VAL A 36 3.16 -24.54 -55.21
C VAL A 36 4.47 -23.77 -55.24
N SER A 37 4.84 -23.09 -54.15
CA SER A 37 6.18 -22.51 -54.02
C SER A 37 7.24 -23.57 -53.65
N ALA A 38 8.49 -23.29 -54.01
CA ALA A 38 9.64 -24.14 -53.69
C ALA A 38 10.03 -24.09 -52.21
N THR A 39 9.72 -22.98 -51.53
CA THR A 39 10.05 -22.72 -50.13
C THR A 39 8.96 -23.16 -49.16
N GLY A 40 7.72 -23.35 -49.63
CA GLY A 40 6.57 -23.56 -48.74
C GLY A 40 6.00 -22.26 -48.16
N TYR A 41 6.41 -21.10 -48.70
CA TYR A 41 5.92 -19.77 -48.35
C TYR A 41 4.99 -19.24 -49.44
N ALA A 42 4.04 -18.36 -49.06
CA ALA A 42 3.23 -17.66 -50.04
C ALA A 42 3.95 -16.38 -50.50
N TYR A 43 3.88 -16.08 -51.80
CA TYR A 43 4.43 -14.85 -52.37
C TYR A 43 3.31 -14.01 -52.96
N VAL A 44 3.19 -12.76 -52.51
CA VAL A 44 2.08 -11.88 -52.84
C VAL A 44 2.62 -10.50 -53.17
N GLY A 45 2.22 -9.88 -54.28
CA GLY A 45 2.71 -8.54 -54.58
C GLY A 45 2.29 -8.03 -55.93
N ARG A 46 2.96 -6.97 -56.39
CA ARG A 46 2.54 -6.24 -57.59
C ARG A 46 3.65 -5.35 -58.13
N SER A 47 3.56 -5.03 -59.43
CA SER A 47 4.24 -3.88 -60.01
C SER A 47 3.34 -2.62 -59.96
N GLU A 48 3.84 -1.54 -59.39
CA GLU A 48 3.18 -0.24 -59.43
C GLU A 48 3.56 0.54 -60.68
N ASP A 49 2.62 0.60 -61.61
CA ASP A 49 2.83 1.17 -62.93
C ASP A 49 2.01 2.45 -63.10
N ILE A 50 2.63 3.58 -62.76
CA ILE A 50 1.97 4.88 -62.77
C ILE A 50 2.54 5.80 -63.86
N GLY A 51 3.87 5.85 -64.02
CA GLY A 51 4.52 6.77 -64.93
C GLY A 51 6.02 6.55 -65.04
N LYS A 52 6.61 7.07 -66.13
CA LYS A 52 8.08 7.05 -66.26
C LYS A 52 8.67 7.98 -65.21
N ARG A 53 9.74 7.53 -64.56
CA ARG A 53 10.53 8.38 -63.65
C ARG A 53 9.65 8.98 -62.53
N TYR A 54 8.87 8.12 -61.89
CA TYR A 54 7.95 8.45 -60.83
C TYR A 54 8.53 8.06 -59.46
N ASP A 55 9.10 9.03 -58.76
CA ASP A 55 9.80 8.82 -57.47
C ASP A 55 8.86 8.31 -56.38
N LYS A 56 9.33 7.32 -55.62
CA LYS A 56 8.60 6.68 -54.52
C LYS A 56 9.44 6.73 -53.25
N ILE A 57 8.76 6.94 -52.13
CA ILE A 57 9.35 6.99 -50.80
C ILE A 57 8.98 5.72 -50.05
N PHE A 58 9.96 4.98 -49.54
CA PHE A 58 9.72 3.90 -48.60
C PHE A 58 9.99 4.37 -47.18
N THR A 59 8.97 4.35 -46.32
CA THR A 59 9.08 4.86 -44.94
C THR A 59 8.17 4.11 -43.97
N VAL A 60 8.21 4.49 -42.70
CA VAL A 60 7.43 3.90 -41.60
C VAL A 60 6.52 4.96 -40.99
N HIS A 61 5.22 4.65 -40.87
CA HIS A 61 4.30 5.41 -40.04
C HIS A 61 4.26 4.79 -38.62
N PRO A 62 4.43 5.59 -37.55
CA PRO A 62 4.44 5.07 -36.18
C PRO A 62 3.05 4.61 -35.71
N ALA A 63 2.99 3.82 -34.63
CA ALA A 63 1.73 3.55 -33.95
C ALA A 63 1.24 4.81 -33.21
N GLU A 64 -0.07 5.05 -33.18
CA GLU A 64 -0.66 6.26 -32.60
C GLU A 64 -1.91 5.95 -31.76
N ASP A 65 -2.10 6.69 -30.67
CA ASP A 65 -3.34 6.72 -29.91
C ASP A 65 -4.14 7.97 -30.29
N HIS A 66 -5.44 7.81 -30.50
CA HIS A 66 -6.33 8.89 -30.95
C HIS A 66 -7.35 9.25 -29.88
N GLU A 67 -7.54 10.56 -29.66
CA GLU A 67 -8.59 11.06 -28.77
C GLU A 67 -9.99 10.69 -29.31
N PRO A 68 -10.98 10.40 -28.44
CA PRO A 68 -12.32 10.05 -28.88
C PRO A 68 -12.94 11.08 -29.84
N GLY A 69 -13.34 10.64 -31.03
CA GLY A 69 -13.92 11.50 -32.07
C GLY A 69 -12.93 12.12 -33.05
N SER A 70 -11.64 11.75 -32.97
CA SER A 70 -10.64 12.06 -33.99
C SER A 70 -11.04 11.44 -35.34
N MET A 71 -10.74 12.15 -36.43
CA MET A 71 -11.13 11.77 -37.79
C MET A 71 -9.90 11.65 -38.68
N TYR A 72 -9.89 10.64 -39.54
CA TYR A 72 -8.93 10.51 -40.63
C TYR A 72 -8.96 11.76 -41.53
N PRO A 73 -7.80 12.33 -41.90
CA PRO A 73 -7.72 13.50 -42.78
C PRO A 73 -8.56 13.35 -44.05
N THR A 74 -9.20 14.44 -44.49
CA THR A 74 -10.06 14.38 -45.66
C THR A 74 -9.25 14.29 -46.95
N LEU A 75 -9.24 13.12 -47.58
CA LEU A 75 -8.57 12.86 -48.85
C LEU A 75 -9.57 12.48 -49.94
N GLN A 76 -9.55 13.22 -51.06
CA GLN A 76 -10.58 13.14 -52.12
C GLN A 76 -12.04 13.18 -51.60
N GLY A 77 -12.26 13.83 -50.46
CA GLY A 77 -13.56 13.91 -49.80
C GLY A 77 -13.90 12.72 -48.89
N PHE A 78 -13.07 11.67 -48.86
CA PHE A 78 -13.20 10.55 -47.93
C PHE A 78 -12.66 10.94 -46.54
N THR A 79 -13.38 10.57 -45.49
CA THR A 79 -12.96 10.68 -44.08
C THR A 79 -13.75 9.69 -43.23
N MET A 80 -13.14 9.14 -42.19
CA MET A 80 -13.80 8.24 -41.24
C MET A 80 -13.25 8.47 -39.82
N PRO A 81 -13.98 8.11 -38.76
CA PRO A 81 -13.44 8.14 -37.40
C PRO A 81 -12.21 7.26 -37.28
N TYR A 82 -11.18 7.73 -36.58
CA TYR A 82 -10.09 6.86 -36.16
C TYR A 82 -10.56 5.90 -35.05
N PRO A 83 -10.05 4.66 -35.00
CA PRO A 83 -10.12 3.85 -33.79
C PRO A 83 -9.28 4.51 -32.69
N ALA A 84 -9.43 4.03 -31.45
CA ALA A 84 -8.67 4.55 -30.32
C ALA A 84 -7.15 4.37 -30.48
N HIS A 85 -6.73 3.34 -31.22
CA HIS A 85 -5.32 3.02 -31.47
C HIS A 85 -5.15 2.58 -32.93
N THR A 86 -4.11 3.09 -33.58
CA THR A 86 -3.66 2.68 -34.91
C THR A 86 -2.25 2.08 -34.85
N TYR A 87 -2.03 1.04 -35.64
CA TYR A 87 -0.80 0.28 -35.68
C TYR A 87 0.30 0.96 -36.48
N ARG A 88 1.56 0.68 -36.13
CA ARG A 88 2.74 1.01 -36.96
C ARG A 88 2.69 0.23 -38.26
N TYR A 89 3.07 0.86 -39.37
CA TYR A 89 3.18 0.18 -40.67
C TYR A 89 4.21 0.81 -41.61
N THR A 90 4.75 0.02 -42.54
CA THR A 90 5.59 0.52 -43.64
C THR A 90 4.73 0.99 -44.80
N MET A 91 5.26 1.88 -45.64
CA MET A 91 4.58 2.34 -46.84
C MET A 91 5.56 2.68 -47.96
N ALA A 92 5.26 2.23 -49.18
CA ALA A 92 5.85 2.72 -50.42
C ALA A 92 4.92 3.79 -51.03
N LYS A 93 5.16 5.04 -50.66
CA LYS A 93 4.30 6.18 -50.96
C LYS A 93 4.79 7.07 -52.09
N ASP A 94 3.90 7.89 -52.62
CA ASP A 94 4.28 8.92 -53.59
C ASP A 94 5.10 10.03 -52.92
N THR A 95 6.01 10.64 -53.69
CA THR A 95 6.59 11.91 -53.24
C THR A 95 5.49 12.97 -53.11
N PRO A 96 5.52 13.80 -52.04
CA PRO A 96 4.53 14.88 -51.87
C PRO A 96 4.62 15.95 -52.97
N LEU A 97 5.65 15.91 -53.82
CA LEU A 97 5.81 16.81 -54.97
C LEU A 97 4.96 16.42 -56.19
N MET A 98 4.34 15.23 -56.19
CA MET A 98 3.48 14.81 -57.31
C MET A 98 2.23 15.69 -57.40
N GLU A 99 1.81 16.02 -58.63
CA GLU A 99 0.69 16.95 -58.89
C GLU A 99 -0.64 16.51 -58.24
N ASN A 100 -0.81 15.21 -58.02
CA ASN A 100 -2.02 14.63 -57.42
C ASN A 100 -1.88 14.35 -55.92
N SER A 101 -0.73 14.66 -55.32
CA SER A 101 -0.53 14.59 -53.87
C SER A 101 -1.14 15.85 -53.24
N PRO A 102 -2.12 15.70 -52.32
CA PRO A 102 -2.64 16.80 -51.54
C PRO A 102 -1.51 17.61 -50.86
N PRO A 103 -1.56 18.95 -50.88
CA PRO A 103 -0.53 19.77 -50.26
C PRO A 103 -0.50 19.56 -48.74
N ASN A 104 0.68 19.20 -48.21
CA ASN A 104 0.97 18.88 -46.81
C ASN A 104 0.35 17.58 -46.28
N ASP A 105 0.04 16.62 -47.15
CA ASP A 105 -0.26 15.26 -46.73
C ASP A 105 0.96 14.36 -46.96
N GLU A 106 1.39 13.70 -45.89
CA GLU A 106 2.63 12.93 -45.86
C GLU A 106 2.41 11.45 -46.17
N GLU A 107 1.18 10.96 -46.38
CA GLU A 107 0.87 9.52 -46.45
C GLU A 107 0.07 9.09 -47.68
N THR A 108 -0.09 9.99 -48.64
CA THR A 108 -0.89 9.70 -49.83
C THR A 108 -0.31 8.57 -50.66
N PHE A 109 -1.18 7.65 -51.08
CA PHE A 109 -0.80 6.47 -51.87
C PHE A 109 0.21 5.59 -51.12
N ALA A 110 -0.09 5.18 -49.89
CA ALA A 110 0.67 4.18 -49.12
C ALA A 110 0.53 2.75 -49.69
N GLU A 111 0.73 2.61 -51.00
CA GLU A 111 0.36 1.52 -51.90
C GLU A 111 0.73 0.11 -51.40
N ALA A 112 1.91 -0.02 -50.78
CA ALA A 112 2.43 -1.31 -50.36
C ALA A 112 3.16 -1.21 -49.02
N GLY A 113 2.86 -2.16 -48.13
CA GLY A 113 3.54 -2.25 -46.85
C GLY A 113 3.03 -3.37 -45.96
N MET A 114 3.60 -3.44 -44.76
CA MET A 114 3.19 -4.35 -43.71
C MET A 114 3.03 -3.60 -42.39
N ASN A 115 2.04 -3.99 -41.59
CA ASN A 115 1.87 -3.45 -40.24
C ASN A 115 2.54 -4.33 -39.18
N GLU A 116 2.63 -3.84 -37.94
CA GLU A 116 3.29 -4.54 -36.83
C GLU A 116 2.59 -5.84 -36.37
N ASN A 117 1.39 -6.13 -36.89
CA ASN A 117 0.70 -7.40 -36.68
C ASN A 117 1.10 -8.48 -37.72
N GLY A 118 1.96 -8.14 -38.68
CA GLY A 118 2.34 -9.06 -39.76
C GLY A 118 1.33 -9.12 -40.91
N VAL A 119 0.47 -8.11 -41.05
CA VAL A 119 -0.47 -8.00 -42.18
C VAL A 119 0.17 -7.19 -43.28
N ALA A 120 0.28 -7.79 -44.46
CA ALA A 120 0.71 -7.18 -45.70
C ALA A 120 -0.46 -6.71 -46.55
N LEU A 121 -0.27 -5.59 -47.24
CA LEU A 121 -1.21 -5.01 -48.18
C LEU A 121 -0.50 -4.66 -49.49
N SER A 122 -1.11 -5.05 -50.60
CA SER A 122 -0.83 -4.49 -51.94
C SER A 122 -2.09 -3.83 -52.49
N ALA A 123 -2.05 -2.50 -52.60
CA ALA A 123 -3.11 -1.63 -53.08
C ALA A 123 -2.51 -0.67 -54.13
N THR A 124 -2.96 -0.59 -55.39
CA THR A 124 -3.96 -1.46 -56.02
C THR A 124 -3.62 -1.90 -57.45
N VAL A 125 -4.36 -2.88 -57.98
CA VAL A 125 -4.50 -3.03 -59.44
C VAL A 125 -5.84 -2.43 -59.84
N THR A 126 -5.81 -1.30 -60.57
CA THR A 126 -7.06 -0.67 -61.06
C THR A 126 -7.83 -1.61 -61.98
N ILE A 127 -9.13 -1.77 -61.74
CA ILE A 127 -10.06 -2.53 -62.58
C ILE A 127 -11.25 -1.64 -62.96
N ASN A 128 -12.22 -2.16 -63.71
CA ASN A 128 -13.38 -1.38 -64.13
C ASN A 128 -14.67 -2.19 -64.04
N ALA A 129 -15.68 -1.60 -63.42
CA ALA A 129 -17.05 -2.08 -63.51
C ALA A 129 -17.59 -1.93 -64.94
N ASN A 130 -18.56 -2.73 -65.37
CA ASN A 130 -19.29 -2.47 -66.62
C ASN A 130 -20.30 -1.32 -66.47
N SER A 131 -20.84 -0.88 -67.61
CA SER A 131 -21.82 0.21 -67.64
C SER A 131 -23.13 -0.11 -66.90
N ASN A 132 -23.54 -1.37 -66.81
CA ASN A 132 -24.77 -1.76 -66.13
C ASN A 132 -24.59 -1.66 -64.61
N ALA A 133 -23.48 -2.21 -64.10
CA ALA A 133 -23.09 -2.10 -62.69
C ALA A 133 -22.97 -0.64 -62.24
N ARG A 134 -22.23 0.21 -62.98
CA ARG A 134 -22.09 1.64 -62.64
C ARG A 134 -23.40 2.43 -62.70
N LYS A 135 -24.39 1.96 -63.46
CA LYS A 135 -25.71 2.59 -63.52
C LYS A 135 -26.58 2.15 -62.33
N ALA A 136 -26.49 0.89 -61.93
CA ALA A 136 -27.22 0.34 -60.80
C ALA A 136 -26.67 0.83 -59.46
N ASP A 137 -25.35 0.95 -59.35
CA ASP A 137 -24.64 1.37 -58.14
C ASP A 137 -23.44 2.27 -58.50
N PRO A 138 -23.68 3.58 -58.70
CA PRO A 138 -22.65 4.53 -59.12
C PRO A 138 -21.58 4.75 -58.04
N TYR A 139 -20.33 4.97 -58.47
CA TYR A 139 -19.24 5.34 -57.57
C TYR A 139 -19.56 6.57 -56.71
N VAL A 140 -19.12 6.52 -55.46
CA VAL A 140 -19.36 7.57 -54.46
C VAL A 140 -18.25 8.62 -54.53
N ARG A 141 -18.23 9.42 -55.61
CA ARG A 141 -17.19 10.45 -55.83
C ARG A 141 -17.46 11.81 -55.18
N LYS A 142 -18.57 11.91 -54.44
CA LYS A 142 -19.00 13.14 -53.78
C LYS A 142 -19.32 12.81 -52.35
N VAL A 143 -19.05 13.78 -51.47
CA VAL A 143 -19.47 13.74 -50.07
C VAL A 143 -20.98 13.50 -50.00
N GLN A 144 -21.36 12.40 -49.38
CA GLN A 144 -22.75 12.06 -49.12
C GLN A 144 -23.24 12.77 -47.86
N GLU A 145 -24.47 13.28 -47.87
CA GLU A 145 -25.05 13.93 -46.68
C GLU A 145 -25.23 12.96 -45.50
N SER A 146 -25.43 11.67 -45.78
CA SER A 146 -25.66 10.62 -44.77
C SER A 146 -24.43 10.31 -43.92
N THR A 147 -23.25 10.35 -44.53
CA THR A 147 -21.99 9.94 -43.89
C THR A 147 -21.05 11.12 -43.65
N GLY A 148 -21.24 12.24 -44.35
CA GLY A 148 -20.30 13.35 -44.34
C GLY A 148 -19.00 13.04 -45.09
N SER A 149 -18.95 11.94 -45.85
CA SER A 149 -17.76 11.46 -46.56
C SER A 149 -18.09 11.06 -48.00
N ALA A 150 -17.09 11.12 -48.90
CA ALA A 150 -17.10 10.39 -50.16
C ALA A 150 -16.75 8.91 -49.92
N GLY A 151 -16.73 8.10 -50.98
CA GLY A 151 -16.26 6.72 -50.92
C GLY A 151 -14.74 6.63 -50.86
N ILE A 152 -14.23 5.50 -50.36
CA ILE A 152 -12.80 5.25 -50.25
C ILE A 152 -12.14 5.14 -51.64
N SER A 153 -10.94 5.69 -51.79
CA SER A 153 -10.15 5.68 -53.03
C SER A 153 -8.74 5.16 -52.76
N GLU A 154 -8.00 4.81 -53.81
CA GLU A 154 -6.63 4.28 -53.77
C GLU A 154 -5.71 5.08 -52.84
N ILE A 155 -5.82 6.42 -52.85
CA ILE A 155 -5.01 7.32 -52.01
C ILE A 155 -5.07 7.02 -50.50
N SER A 156 -6.17 6.42 -50.02
CA SER A 156 -6.43 6.16 -48.60
C SER A 156 -6.48 4.67 -48.25
N LEU A 157 -6.54 3.76 -49.23
CA LEU A 157 -6.66 2.32 -48.98
C LEU A 157 -5.47 1.80 -48.18
N GLY A 158 -4.25 2.19 -48.57
CA GLY A 158 -3.01 1.83 -47.88
C GLY A 158 -3.05 2.16 -46.39
N THR A 159 -3.13 3.46 -46.10
CA THR A 159 -3.12 4.02 -44.75
C THR A 159 -4.25 3.48 -43.88
N VAL A 160 -5.50 3.52 -44.35
CA VAL A 160 -6.66 3.17 -43.54
C VAL A 160 -6.66 1.70 -43.16
N LEU A 161 -6.22 0.82 -44.06
CA LEU A 161 -6.25 -0.62 -43.82
C LEU A 161 -5.03 -1.08 -43.01
N LEU A 162 -3.82 -0.63 -43.35
CA LEU A 162 -2.60 -1.04 -42.63
C LEU A 162 -2.60 -0.52 -41.18
N SER A 163 -3.14 0.67 -40.93
CA SER A 163 -3.22 1.24 -39.58
C SER A 163 -4.20 0.52 -38.64
N GLN A 164 -5.05 -0.39 -39.15
CA GLN A 164 -6.13 -0.99 -38.36
C GLN A 164 -6.23 -2.52 -38.46
N ALA A 165 -5.68 -3.13 -39.51
CA ALA A 165 -5.81 -4.56 -39.72
C ALA A 165 -5.02 -5.40 -38.70
N THR A 166 -5.60 -6.52 -38.27
CA THR A 166 -4.96 -7.48 -37.35
C THR A 166 -4.74 -8.85 -37.97
N SER A 167 -5.37 -9.11 -39.12
CA SER A 167 -5.17 -10.28 -39.98
C SER A 167 -5.53 -9.91 -41.43
N ALA A 168 -5.16 -10.73 -42.40
CA ALA A 168 -5.54 -10.55 -43.80
C ALA A 168 -7.06 -10.58 -44.00
N ARG A 169 -7.76 -11.48 -43.30
CA ARG A 169 -9.24 -11.53 -43.30
C ARG A 169 -9.84 -10.27 -42.69
N HIS A 170 -9.30 -9.80 -41.57
CA HIS A 170 -9.77 -8.54 -40.96
C HIS A 170 -9.54 -7.35 -41.91
N ALA A 171 -8.44 -7.29 -42.67
CA ALA A 171 -8.26 -6.24 -43.67
C ALA A 171 -9.34 -6.27 -44.76
N ALA A 172 -9.72 -7.47 -45.24
CA ALA A 172 -10.80 -7.64 -46.21
C ALA A 172 -12.18 -7.26 -45.63
N GLU A 173 -12.48 -7.68 -44.39
CA GLU A 173 -13.72 -7.34 -43.67
C GLU A 173 -13.79 -5.83 -43.36
N LEU A 174 -12.68 -5.21 -42.97
CA LEU A 174 -12.61 -3.77 -42.73
C LEU A 174 -12.89 -2.98 -44.00
N LEU A 175 -12.30 -3.37 -45.14
CA LEU A 175 -12.59 -2.73 -46.42
C LEU A 175 -14.05 -2.92 -46.85
N ALA A 176 -14.60 -4.13 -46.63
CA ALA A 176 -16.02 -4.42 -46.84
C ALA A 176 -16.92 -3.48 -46.03
N ASP A 177 -16.67 -3.34 -44.73
CA ASP A 177 -17.43 -2.45 -43.82
C ASP A 177 -17.32 -0.97 -44.23
N ILE A 178 -16.13 -0.54 -44.66
CA ILE A 178 -15.92 0.82 -45.18
C ILE A 178 -16.73 1.04 -46.46
N ILE A 179 -16.74 0.09 -47.39
CA ILE A 179 -17.50 0.21 -48.63
C ILE A 179 -19.01 0.16 -48.37
N ASP A 180 -19.48 -0.69 -47.45
CA ASP A 180 -20.90 -0.74 -47.08
C ASP A 180 -21.36 0.58 -46.44
N THR A 181 -20.48 1.25 -45.69
CA THR A 181 -20.79 2.50 -44.99
C THR A 181 -20.66 3.73 -45.88
N TYR A 182 -19.51 3.88 -46.55
CA TYR A 182 -19.11 5.10 -47.25
C TYR A 182 -19.13 4.96 -48.78
N GLY A 183 -19.14 3.72 -49.27
CA GLY A 183 -18.97 3.39 -50.67
C GLY A 183 -17.52 3.44 -51.14
N SER A 184 -17.34 3.14 -52.42
CA SER A 184 -16.08 3.19 -53.15
C SER A 184 -16.10 4.31 -54.18
N TYR A 185 -14.98 5.02 -54.28
CA TYR A 185 -14.74 6.08 -55.27
C TYR A 185 -14.52 5.51 -56.69
N GLU A 186 -14.02 4.27 -56.74
CA GLU A 186 -13.57 3.60 -57.96
C GLU A 186 -13.60 2.06 -57.82
N SER A 187 -13.02 1.36 -58.79
CA SER A 187 -12.93 -0.10 -58.78
C SER A 187 -11.47 -0.51 -58.83
N ASN A 188 -11.03 -1.22 -57.80
CA ASN A 188 -9.69 -1.77 -57.69
C ASN A 188 -9.74 -3.24 -57.28
N SER A 189 -8.68 -3.98 -57.59
CA SER A 189 -8.39 -5.24 -56.90
C SER A 189 -7.21 -5.09 -55.95
N LEU A 190 -7.30 -5.76 -54.81
CA LEU A 190 -6.34 -5.69 -53.71
C LEU A 190 -5.94 -7.09 -53.26
N LEU A 191 -4.74 -7.18 -52.69
CA LEU A 191 -4.26 -8.38 -52.01
C LEU A 191 -3.94 -8.04 -50.55
N PHE A 192 -4.49 -8.85 -49.65
CA PHE A 192 -4.17 -8.84 -48.23
C PHE A 192 -3.49 -10.16 -47.89
N ALA A 193 -2.43 -10.15 -47.11
CA ALA A 193 -1.78 -11.38 -46.69
C ALA A 193 -1.29 -11.31 -45.25
N ASP A 194 -1.37 -12.42 -44.54
CA ASP A 194 -0.68 -12.65 -43.29
C ASP A 194 0.03 -14.01 -43.37
N ALA A 195 0.70 -14.44 -42.29
CA ALA A 195 1.43 -15.70 -42.29
C ALA A 195 0.54 -16.93 -42.57
N ASN A 196 -0.77 -16.84 -42.34
CA ASN A 196 -1.70 -17.97 -42.43
C ASN A 196 -2.42 -18.02 -43.78
N GLU A 197 -2.84 -16.87 -44.30
CA GLU A 197 -3.72 -16.79 -45.46
C GLU A 197 -3.52 -15.53 -46.30
N THR A 198 -4.07 -15.57 -47.52
CA THR A 198 -4.09 -14.44 -48.46
C THR A 198 -5.51 -14.27 -48.97
N TRP A 199 -5.96 -13.02 -49.09
CA TRP A 199 -7.26 -12.66 -49.62
C TRP A 199 -7.11 -11.78 -50.86
N TYR A 200 -7.86 -12.10 -51.91
CA TYR A 200 -8.00 -11.27 -53.11
C TYR A 200 -9.37 -10.62 -53.10
N PHE A 201 -9.40 -9.28 -53.20
CA PHE A 201 -10.61 -8.47 -53.07
C PHE A 201 -10.81 -7.62 -54.31
N GLU A 202 -12.02 -7.58 -54.86
CA GLU A 202 -12.39 -6.69 -55.95
C GLU A 202 -13.50 -5.71 -55.52
N GLN A 203 -13.26 -4.42 -55.69
CA GLN A 203 -14.27 -3.36 -55.61
C GLN A 203 -15.01 -3.30 -56.96
N LEU A 204 -16.29 -3.68 -56.98
CA LEU A 204 -17.04 -3.97 -58.20
C LEU A 204 -17.97 -2.84 -58.65
N ALA A 205 -18.39 -1.96 -57.73
CA ALA A 205 -19.25 -0.80 -58.01
C ALA A 205 -19.16 0.23 -56.85
N GLY A 206 -20.16 1.11 -56.71
CA GLY A 206 -20.22 2.07 -55.61
C GLY A 206 -20.23 1.43 -54.21
N HIS A 207 -20.94 0.32 -54.03
CA HIS A 207 -21.06 -0.41 -52.76
C HIS A 207 -21.01 -1.94 -52.95
N GLN A 208 -20.69 -2.41 -54.16
CA GLN A 208 -20.54 -3.84 -54.43
C GLN A 208 -19.07 -4.25 -54.38
N TYR A 209 -18.82 -5.38 -53.73
CA TYR A 209 -17.50 -5.99 -53.64
C TYR A 209 -17.62 -7.51 -53.50
N ALA A 210 -16.54 -8.20 -53.82
CA ALA A 210 -16.37 -9.61 -53.50
C ALA A 210 -14.89 -9.91 -53.27
N ALA A 211 -14.62 -10.82 -52.35
CA ALA A 211 -13.29 -11.29 -52.02
C ALA A 211 -13.29 -12.78 -51.77
N ILE A 212 -12.18 -13.43 -52.11
CA ILE A 212 -11.95 -14.84 -51.82
C ILE A 212 -10.65 -15.04 -51.05
N LYS A 213 -10.64 -16.06 -50.21
CA LYS A 213 -9.41 -16.64 -49.70
C LYS A 213 -8.68 -17.35 -50.85
N MET A 214 -7.44 -16.96 -51.09
CA MET A 214 -6.61 -17.51 -52.14
C MET A 214 -6.14 -18.93 -51.76
N PRO A 215 -6.30 -19.93 -52.64
CA PRO A 215 -5.91 -21.30 -52.34
C PRO A 215 -4.41 -21.52 -52.45
N ASP A 216 -3.88 -22.30 -51.52
CA ASP A 216 -2.45 -22.57 -51.36
C ASP A 216 -1.81 -23.30 -52.55
N ASP A 217 -2.60 -24.01 -53.36
CA ASP A 217 -2.13 -24.87 -54.46
C ASP A 217 -2.23 -24.22 -55.86
N LYS A 218 -2.35 -22.89 -55.92
CA LYS A 218 -2.51 -22.11 -57.15
C LYS A 218 -1.54 -20.94 -57.23
N VAL A 219 -1.41 -20.42 -58.44
CA VAL A 219 -0.84 -19.10 -58.74
C VAL A 219 -1.91 -18.20 -59.36
N ALA A 220 -1.71 -16.89 -59.27
CA ALA A 220 -2.50 -15.89 -59.98
C ALA A 220 -1.62 -14.81 -60.59
N VAL A 221 -2.05 -14.31 -61.75
CA VAL A 221 -1.45 -13.13 -62.42
C VAL A 221 -2.58 -12.17 -62.73
N MET A 222 -2.51 -10.98 -62.15
CA MET A 222 -3.62 -10.03 -62.05
C MET A 222 -3.27 -8.71 -62.73
N PRO A 223 -3.32 -8.63 -64.08
CA PRO A 223 -3.31 -7.33 -64.75
C PRO A 223 -4.62 -6.56 -64.46
N ASN A 224 -4.76 -5.36 -65.00
CA ASN A 224 -5.91 -4.46 -64.82
C ASN A 224 -7.24 -4.98 -65.40
N MET A 225 -7.73 -6.09 -64.87
CA MET A 225 -8.89 -6.85 -65.30
C MET A 225 -9.62 -7.39 -64.07
N THR A 226 -10.96 -7.38 -64.12
CA THR A 226 -11.78 -8.14 -63.18
C THR A 226 -11.60 -9.63 -63.48
N LEU A 227 -11.12 -10.39 -62.50
CA LEU A 227 -10.71 -11.80 -62.65
C LEU A 227 -11.46 -12.75 -61.73
N LEU A 228 -12.16 -12.24 -60.72
CA LEU A 228 -12.93 -13.09 -59.81
C LEU A 228 -14.02 -13.83 -60.57
N GLY A 229 -13.89 -15.15 -60.67
CA GLY A 229 -14.79 -16.01 -61.44
C GLY A 229 -16.10 -16.34 -60.71
N VAL A 230 -16.47 -17.61 -60.77
CA VAL A 230 -17.65 -18.13 -60.05
C VAL A 230 -17.34 -18.22 -58.56
N ILE A 231 -18.22 -17.65 -57.73
CA ILE A 231 -18.14 -17.75 -56.26
C ILE A 231 -19.47 -18.21 -55.68
N ASP A 232 -19.40 -18.99 -54.60
CA ASP A 232 -20.54 -19.32 -53.76
C ASP A 232 -20.62 -18.30 -52.61
N VAL A 233 -21.55 -17.35 -52.71
CA VAL A 233 -21.73 -16.31 -51.68
C VAL A 233 -22.26 -16.86 -50.35
N THR A 234 -22.62 -18.14 -50.29
CA THR A 234 -23.00 -18.81 -49.04
C THR A 234 -21.80 -19.42 -48.29
N ASP A 235 -20.64 -19.52 -48.94
CA ASP A 235 -19.37 -19.92 -48.31
C ASP A 235 -18.74 -18.72 -47.56
N THR A 236 -19.22 -18.46 -46.34
CA THR A 236 -18.72 -17.36 -45.52
C THR A 236 -17.34 -17.60 -44.91
N GLU A 237 -16.77 -18.81 -45.08
CA GLU A 237 -15.41 -19.12 -44.65
C GLU A 237 -14.39 -18.60 -45.67
N ASN A 238 -14.64 -18.85 -46.96
CA ASN A 238 -13.71 -18.51 -48.03
C ASN A 238 -14.15 -17.34 -48.91
N VAL A 239 -15.36 -16.81 -48.71
CA VAL A 239 -15.92 -15.70 -49.50
C VAL A 239 -16.43 -14.59 -48.58
N ILE A 240 -16.04 -13.35 -48.89
CA ILE A 240 -16.62 -12.12 -48.33
C ILE A 240 -17.26 -11.36 -49.49
N ALA A 241 -18.55 -11.05 -49.42
CA ALA A 241 -19.28 -10.41 -50.52
C ALA A 241 -20.28 -9.40 -49.98
N SER A 242 -20.52 -8.33 -50.74
CA SER A 242 -21.52 -7.33 -50.37
C SER A 242 -22.91 -7.97 -50.25
N PRO A 243 -23.74 -7.58 -49.26
CA PRO A 243 -25.02 -8.24 -49.00
C PRO A 243 -25.98 -8.28 -50.20
N ASN A 244 -25.86 -7.31 -51.12
CA ASN A 244 -26.71 -7.17 -52.29
C ASN A 244 -26.01 -7.52 -53.61
N LEU A 245 -24.86 -8.21 -53.57
CA LEU A 245 -24.07 -8.53 -54.76
C LEU A 245 -24.89 -9.26 -55.83
N VAL A 246 -25.68 -10.25 -55.43
CA VAL A 246 -26.49 -11.05 -56.37
C VAL A 246 -27.80 -10.32 -56.71
N SER A 247 -28.50 -9.81 -55.70
CA SER A 247 -29.83 -9.20 -55.86
C SER A 247 -29.79 -7.93 -56.71
N LEU A 248 -28.78 -7.07 -56.54
CA LEU A 248 -28.64 -5.85 -57.34
C LEU A 248 -28.52 -6.17 -58.84
N ALA A 249 -27.69 -7.16 -59.18
CA ALA A 249 -27.47 -7.57 -60.56
C ALA A 249 -28.70 -8.26 -61.17
N GLU A 250 -29.43 -9.06 -60.38
CA GLU A 250 -30.66 -9.71 -60.79
C GLU A 250 -31.77 -8.69 -61.07
N GLU A 251 -32.03 -7.77 -60.13
CA GLU A 251 -33.06 -6.73 -60.24
C GLU A 251 -32.83 -5.78 -61.43
N ASN A 252 -31.56 -5.55 -61.79
CA ASN A 252 -31.17 -4.71 -62.90
C ASN A 252 -30.89 -5.49 -64.21
N GLY A 253 -31.10 -6.82 -64.21
CA GLY A 253 -31.11 -7.67 -65.41
C GLY A 253 -29.74 -7.92 -66.06
N PHE A 254 -28.67 -7.93 -65.28
CA PHE A 254 -27.31 -8.19 -65.79
C PHE A 254 -26.55 -9.31 -65.05
N LEU A 255 -27.17 -9.99 -64.09
CA LEU A 255 -26.60 -11.15 -63.39
C LEU A 255 -26.19 -12.25 -64.37
N GLN A 256 -24.98 -12.79 -64.18
CA GLN A 256 -24.48 -13.98 -64.87
C GLN A 256 -24.10 -15.03 -63.82
N THR A 257 -24.58 -16.26 -64.00
CA THR A 257 -24.32 -17.38 -63.07
C THR A 257 -23.74 -18.59 -63.79
N ASP A 258 -23.14 -19.49 -63.02
CA ASP A 258 -22.85 -20.86 -63.45
C ASP A 258 -24.13 -21.72 -63.53
N GLU A 259 -23.96 -23.01 -63.81
CA GLU A 259 -25.06 -23.99 -63.89
C GLU A 259 -25.74 -24.26 -62.54
N ASN A 260 -25.07 -23.94 -61.42
CA ASN A 260 -25.59 -24.13 -60.07
C ASN A 260 -26.27 -22.87 -59.50
N GLY A 261 -26.27 -21.77 -60.26
CA GLY A 261 -26.83 -20.48 -59.83
C GLY A 261 -25.86 -19.61 -59.02
N ASN A 262 -24.59 -20.02 -58.91
CA ASN A 262 -23.54 -19.22 -58.28
C ASN A 262 -23.12 -18.09 -59.21
N ILE A 263 -22.91 -16.89 -58.67
CA ILE A 263 -22.56 -15.71 -59.45
C ILE A 263 -21.17 -15.84 -60.07
N ASP A 264 -21.04 -15.52 -61.35
CA ASP A 264 -19.76 -15.26 -62.01
C ASP A 264 -19.48 -13.76 -61.94
N VAL A 265 -18.59 -13.36 -61.03
CA VAL A 265 -18.38 -11.95 -60.69
C VAL A 265 -17.77 -11.17 -61.86
N ALA A 266 -16.74 -11.70 -62.50
CA ALA A 266 -16.09 -11.08 -63.64
C ALA A 266 -17.05 -10.89 -64.82
N LYS A 267 -17.92 -11.87 -65.11
CA LYS A 267 -18.95 -11.72 -66.16
C LYS A 267 -20.08 -10.77 -65.77
N THR A 268 -20.44 -10.71 -64.49
CA THR A 268 -21.56 -9.88 -64.01
C THR A 268 -21.17 -8.41 -63.85
N TYR A 269 -20.02 -8.14 -63.24
CA TYR A 269 -19.58 -6.81 -62.85
C TYR A 269 -18.42 -6.26 -63.68
N GLY A 270 -17.55 -7.10 -64.24
CA GLY A 270 -16.39 -6.66 -65.00
C GLY A 270 -16.75 -5.96 -66.31
N ASN A 271 -15.94 -4.98 -66.73
CA ASN A 271 -16.13 -4.19 -67.96
C ASN A 271 -16.06 -4.99 -69.29
N GLY A 272 -15.81 -6.30 -69.21
CA GLY A 272 -15.71 -7.21 -70.35
C GLY A 272 -14.40 -7.06 -71.14
N LEU A 273 -13.94 -8.15 -71.76
CA LEU A 273 -12.78 -8.16 -72.63
C LEU A 273 -13.18 -7.70 -74.04
N ASN A 274 -12.86 -6.46 -74.42
CA ASN A 274 -13.13 -5.94 -75.77
C ASN A 274 -11.83 -5.54 -76.47
N TRP A 275 -11.58 -6.11 -77.66
CA TRP A 275 -10.39 -5.80 -78.47
C TRP A 275 -10.34 -4.37 -79.00
N LYS A 276 -11.50 -3.68 -79.09
CA LYS A 276 -11.59 -2.34 -79.68
C LYS A 276 -11.22 -1.21 -78.73
N ASN A 277 -11.32 -1.41 -77.41
CA ASN A 277 -11.22 -0.35 -76.41
C ASN A 277 -10.43 -0.84 -75.19
N ASP A 278 -9.09 -0.84 -75.25
CA ASP A 278 -8.21 -0.91 -74.04
C ASP A 278 -7.74 -2.30 -73.53
N GLY A 279 -8.21 -3.42 -74.09
CA GLY A 279 -7.97 -4.78 -73.56
C GLY A 279 -6.62 -5.49 -73.86
N ARG A 280 -5.91 -5.08 -74.93
CA ARG A 280 -4.78 -5.87 -75.47
C ARG A 280 -3.56 -5.90 -74.55
N GLY A 281 -3.29 -4.80 -73.85
CA GLY A 281 -2.17 -4.71 -72.92
C GLY A 281 -2.35 -5.61 -71.69
N GLN A 282 -3.57 -5.70 -71.15
CA GLN A 282 -3.84 -6.60 -70.02
C GLN A 282 -3.77 -8.06 -70.45
N LEU A 283 -4.35 -8.42 -71.60
CA LEU A 283 -4.34 -9.78 -72.12
C LEU A 283 -2.92 -10.30 -72.43
N THR A 284 -2.05 -9.44 -72.97
CA THR A 284 -0.65 -9.81 -73.24
C THR A 284 0.13 -10.03 -71.94
N ARG A 285 -0.05 -9.17 -70.92
CA ARG A 285 0.52 -9.38 -69.58
C ARG A 285 0.00 -10.64 -68.90
N TYR A 286 -1.30 -10.91 -68.98
CA TYR A 286 -1.90 -12.15 -68.48
C TYR A 286 -1.28 -13.38 -69.15
N TYR A 287 -1.17 -13.37 -70.48
CA TYR A 287 -0.51 -14.45 -71.22
C TYR A 287 0.95 -14.60 -70.83
N GLN A 288 1.70 -13.50 -70.72
CA GLN A 288 3.12 -13.55 -70.33
C GLN A 288 3.28 -14.18 -68.95
N GLY A 289 2.52 -13.76 -67.94
CA GLY A 289 2.61 -14.34 -66.61
C GLY A 289 2.12 -15.79 -66.54
N MET A 290 1.06 -16.14 -67.27
CA MET A 290 0.67 -17.54 -67.41
C MET A 290 1.76 -18.37 -68.10
N TYR A 291 2.40 -17.84 -69.13
CA TYR A 291 3.48 -18.54 -69.85
C TYR A 291 4.70 -18.73 -68.95
N PHE A 292 4.99 -17.75 -68.09
CA PHE A 292 6.08 -17.78 -67.13
C PHE A 292 5.93 -18.94 -66.13
N PHE A 293 4.73 -19.14 -65.58
CA PHE A 293 4.48 -20.22 -64.61
C PHE A 293 3.98 -21.54 -65.21
N ASN A 294 3.36 -21.50 -66.38
CA ASN A 294 2.82 -22.66 -67.08
C ASN A 294 2.73 -22.42 -68.58
N LYS A 295 3.84 -22.70 -69.27
CA LYS A 295 3.96 -22.51 -70.71
C LYS A 295 2.86 -23.23 -71.49
N LYS A 296 2.63 -24.51 -71.16
CA LYS A 296 1.68 -25.34 -71.89
C LYS A 296 0.25 -24.82 -71.77
N LEU A 297 -0.12 -24.32 -70.58
CA LEU A 297 -1.44 -23.75 -70.36
C LEU A 297 -1.60 -22.42 -71.09
N ALA A 298 -0.59 -21.54 -71.04
CA ALA A 298 -0.63 -20.27 -71.76
C ALA A 298 -0.80 -20.45 -73.27
N GLU A 299 -0.17 -21.46 -73.87
CA GLU A 299 -0.32 -21.79 -75.30
C GLU A 299 -1.75 -22.22 -75.69
N THR A 300 -2.62 -22.51 -74.73
CA THR A 300 -4.06 -22.78 -75.00
C THR A 300 -4.92 -21.52 -75.05
N LEU A 301 -4.41 -20.37 -74.59
CA LEU A 301 -5.16 -19.13 -74.54
C LEU A 301 -5.32 -18.52 -75.93
N ASN A 302 -6.56 -18.17 -76.31
CA ASN A 302 -6.79 -17.27 -77.41
C ASN A 302 -6.93 -15.82 -76.89
N ILE A 303 -5.86 -15.04 -77.02
CA ILE A 303 -5.88 -13.61 -76.70
C ILE A 303 -6.03 -12.71 -77.94
N ASN A 304 -6.23 -13.29 -79.12
CA ASN A 304 -6.44 -12.61 -80.40
C ASN A 304 -7.80 -13.02 -81.02
N ALA A 305 -8.86 -13.06 -80.21
CA ALA A 305 -10.18 -13.47 -80.66
C ALA A 305 -10.78 -12.47 -81.68
N GLY A 306 -11.29 -12.99 -82.80
CA GLY A 306 -12.00 -12.24 -83.83
C GLY A 306 -13.42 -11.81 -83.42
N GLU A 307 -14.11 -11.08 -84.30
CA GLU A 307 -15.52 -10.71 -84.08
C GLU A 307 -16.41 -11.96 -84.00
N GLY A 308 -16.99 -12.22 -82.82
CA GLY A 308 -17.79 -13.42 -82.54
C GLY A 308 -17.03 -14.58 -81.89
N GLU A 309 -15.73 -14.46 -81.67
CA GLU A 309 -14.93 -15.41 -80.88
C GLU A 309 -14.80 -14.94 -79.42
N SER A 310 -14.65 -15.88 -78.48
CA SER A 310 -14.42 -15.58 -77.06
C SER A 310 -12.94 -15.56 -76.72
N PHE A 311 -12.49 -14.53 -75.97
CA PHE A 311 -11.17 -14.53 -75.33
C PHE A 311 -11.07 -15.63 -74.26
N GLY A 312 -9.88 -16.20 -74.09
CA GLY A 312 -9.59 -17.08 -72.95
C GLY A 312 -9.42 -18.57 -73.26
N PRO A 313 -9.61 -19.46 -72.26
CA PRO A 313 -10.21 -19.20 -70.94
C PRO A 313 -9.37 -18.25 -70.07
N ILE A 314 -10.00 -17.21 -69.50
CA ILE A 314 -9.37 -16.28 -68.56
C ILE A 314 -9.96 -16.54 -67.17
N GLY A 315 -9.10 -16.66 -66.16
CA GLY A 315 -9.51 -16.81 -64.77
C GLY A 315 -8.41 -16.37 -63.80
N LEU A 316 -8.80 -16.05 -62.57
CA LEU A 316 -7.86 -15.63 -61.53
C LEU A 316 -6.78 -16.68 -61.23
N LEU A 317 -7.20 -17.94 -61.06
CA LEU A 317 -6.36 -19.01 -60.51
C LEU A 317 -6.00 -20.05 -61.57
N PHE A 318 -4.73 -20.47 -61.58
CA PHE A 318 -4.27 -21.60 -62.38
C PHE A 318 -3.13 -22.35 -61.65
N SER A 319 -2.82 -23.56 -62.11
CA SER A 319 -1.71 -24.35 -61.55
C SER A 319 -0.43 -24.09 -62.35
N PRO A 320 0.71 -23.83 -61.69
CA PRO A 320 2.01 -23.78 -62.36
C PRO A 320 2.42 -25.19 -62.83
N ASP A 321 3.33 -25.29 -63.80
CA ASP A 321 3.86 -26.58 -64.28
C ASP A 321 5.14 -27.05 -63.54
N HIS A 322 5.60 -26.24 -62.57
CA HIS A 322 6.73 -26.50 -61.68
C HIS A 322 6.50 -25.84 -60.30
N LYS A 323 7.39 -26.12 -59.35
CA LYS A 323 7.44 -25.40 -58.07
C LYS A 323 8.09 -24.03 -58.30
N VAL A 324 7.39 -22.96 -57.97
CA VAL A 324 7.84 -21.58 -58.19
C VAL A 324 8.83 -21.17 -57.10
N THR A 325 10.02 -20.73 -57.49
CA THR A 325 11.04 -20.22 -56.58
C THR A 325 10.75 -18.77 -56.17
N ALA A 326 11.35 -18.32 -55.05
CA ALA A 326 11.28 -16.91 -54.62
C ALA A 326 11.80 -15.95 -55.72
N LEU A 327 12.88 -16.35 -56.39
CA LEU A 327 13.47 -15.59 -57.49
C LEU A 327 12.50 -15.46 -58.67
N GLU A 328 11.82 -16.54 -59.06
CA GLU A 328 10.82 -16.52 -60.13
C GLU A 328 9.61 -15.62 -59.78
N ALA A 329 9.14 -15.68 -58.53
CA ALA A 329 8.05 -14.82 -58.07
C ALA A 329 8.39 -13.32 -58.23
N MET A 330 9.63 -12.93 -57.92
CA MET A 330 10.14 -11.56 -58.12
C MET A 330 10.36 -11.24 -59.60
N GLN A 331 10.98 -12.15 -60.35
CA GLN A 331 11.33 -11.92 -61.77
C GLN A 331 10.12 -11.75 -62.68
N LEU A 332 8.96 -12.31 -62.33
CA LEU A 332 7.74 -12.11 -63.10
C LEU A 332 7.43 -10.63 -63.32
N LEU A 333 7.61 -9.78 -62.30
CA LEU A 333 7.26 -8.36 -62.40
C LEU A 333 8.22 -7.59 -63.33
N GLY A 334 9.42 -8.13 -63.61
CA GLY A 334 10.33 -7.62 -64.64
C GLY A 334 10.22 -8.34 -65.99
N TYR A 335 9.39 -9.37 -66.10
CA TYR A 335 9.33 -10.25 -67.27
C TYR A 335 8.66 -9.59 -68.47
N ARG A 336 9.18 -9.84 -69.67
CA ARG A 336 8.73 -9.17 -70.90
C ARG A 336 8.28 -10.12 -71.99
N GLY A 337 7.95 -11.36 -71.60
CA GLY A 337 7.45 -12.39 -72.50
C GLY A 337 8.54 -13.15 -73.24
N GLU A 338 9.80 -13.08 -72.81
CA GLU A 338 10.95 -13.71 -73.47
C GLU A 338 10.68 -15.18 -73.81
N GLY A 339 10.82 -15.51 -75.10
CA GLY A 339 10.60 -16.86 -75.62
C GLY A 339 9.13 -17.25 -75.86
N SER A 340 8.18 -16.40 -75.48
CA SER A 340 6.75 -16.60 -75.76
C SER A 340 6.33 -16.05 -77.14
N ALA A 341 5.07 -16.23 -77.53
CA ALA A 341 4.49 -15.60 -78.71
C ALA A 341 4.33 -14.08 -78.57
N TYR A 342 4.36 -13.56 -77.34
CA TYR A 342 4.19 -12.14 -77.01
C TYR A 342 5.44 -11.56 -76.35
N ASP A 343 6.57 -11.84 -76.98
CA ASP A 343 7.92 -11.45 -76.55
C ASP A 343 8.25 -10.03 -77.03
N THR A 344 8.33 -9.07 -76.09
CA THR A 344 8.56 -7.66 -76.44
C THR A 344 9.97 -7.37 -76.95
N SER A 345 10.93 -8.28 -76.74
CA SER A 345 12.26 -8.17 -77.33
C SER A 345 12.23 -8.34 -78.86
N LYS A 346 11.19 -9.02 -79.37
CA LYS A 346 10.98 -9.27 -80.80
C LYS A 346 9.94 -8.34 -81.43
N ASP A 347 8.95 -7.92 -80.66
CA ASP A 347 7.89 -7.00 -81.09
C ASP A 347 7.62 -5.94 -80.01
N SER A 348 8.17 -4.74 -80.21
CA SER A 348 8.03 -3.61 -79.28
C SER A 348 6.64 -2.99 -79.24
N SER A 349 5.69 -3.45 -80.07
CA SER A 349 4.29 -3.01 -80.01
C SER A 349 3.47 -3.72 -78.92
N ILE A 350 4.04 -4.79 -78.35
CA ILE A 350 3.43 -5.57 -77.26
C ILE A 350 3.70 -4.88 -75.93
N TYR A 351 2.66 -4.84 -75.08
CA TYR A 351 2.79 -4.34 -73.72
C TYR A 351 3.26 -5.47 -72.79
N ALA A 352 4.32 -5.24 -72.02
CA ALA A 352 4.90 -6.24 -71.11
C ALA A 352 4.50 -6.02 -69.66
N VAL A 353 4.65 -7.07 -68.84
CA VAL A 353 4.60 -6.95 -67.37
C VAL A 353 5.71 -6.00 -66.93
N GLY A 354 6.97 -6.35 -67.20
CA GLY A 354 8.12 -5.47 -67.04
C GLY A 354 8.11 -4.34 -68.07
N ASN A 355 7.95 -3.10 -67.62
CA ASN A 355 7.87 -1.94 -68.52
C ASN A 355 8.45 -0.67 -67.89
N ASP A 356 8.48 0.41 -68.68
CA ASP A 356 9.18 1.64 -68.32
C ASP A 356 8.40 2.60 -67.41
N ARG A 357 7.21 2.19 -66.96
CA ARG A 357 6.32 2.98 -66.08
C ARG A 357 6.29 2.47 -64.64
N GLN A 358 7.07 1.45 -64.32
CA GLN A 358 7.19 0.89 -62.98
C GLN A 358 7.91 1.90 -62.06
N ALA A 359 7.18 2.37 -61.05
CA ALA A 359 7.70 3.24 -60.01
C ALA A 359 8.35 2.42 -58.89
N GLU A 360 7.67 1.35 -58.48
CA GLU A 360 8.22 0.34 -57.59
C GLU A 360 7.62 -1.03 -57.94
N CYS A 361 8.24 -2.08 -57.44
CA CYS A 361 7.70 -3.42 -57.46
C CYS A 361 7.96 -4.07 -56.11
N HIS A 362 6.98 -4.77 -55.57
CA HIS A 362 7.10 -5.41 -54.27
C HIS A 362 6.59 -6.84 -54.29
N ILE A 363 7.18 -7.66 -53.42
CA ILE A 363 6.73 -9.01 -53.09
C ILE A 363 6.77 -9.18 -51.57
N PHE A 364 5.67 -9.61 -50.98
CA PHE A 364 5.60 -10.08 -49.61
C PHE A 364 5.81 -11.59 -49.61
N GLU A 365 6.79 -12.04 -48.84
CA GLU A 365 7.04 -13.44 -48.55
C GLU A 365 6.45 -13.77 -47.17
N MET A 366 5.35 -14.52 -47.17
CA MET A 366 4.61 -14.87 -45.97
C MET A 366 5.09 -16.18 -45.38
N ARG A 367 5.52 -16.14 -44.12
CA ARG A 367 6.27 -17.22 -43.46
C ARG A 367 5.42 -17.84 -42.33
N PRO A 368 4.68 -18.94 -42.59
CA PRO A 368 3.76 -19.58 -41.64
C PRO A 368 4.44 -20.32 -40.48
N ASP A 369 5.75 -20.55 -40.59
CA ASP A 369 6.55 -21.35 -39.67
C ASP A 369 7.16 -20.53 -38.51
N VAL A 370 7.05 -19.21 -38.58
CA VAL A 370 7.61 -18.25 -37.60
C VAL A 370 6.55 -17.22 -37.20
N ALA A 371 6.87 -16.31 -36.27
CA ALA A 371 6.00 -15.19 -35.95
C ALA A 371 5.65 -14.37 -37.21
N SER A 372 4.40 -13.92 -37.35
CA SER A 372 3.92 -13.24 -38.58
C SER A 372 4.75 -12.00 -38.91
N GLN A 373 5.26 -11.30 -37.89
CA GLN A 373 6.13 -10.14 -37.99
C GLN A 373 7.48 -10.43 -38.67
N LEU A 374 7.87 -11.70 -38.79
CA LEU A 374 9.11 -12.14 -39.43
C LEU A 374 8.92 -12.49 -40.92
N SER A 375 7.75 -12.21 -41.48
CA SER A 375 7.53 -12.18 -42.93
C SER A 375 8.30 -11.02 -43.56
N VAL A 376 8.67 -11.17 -44.84
CA VAL A 376 9.62 -10.27 -45.51
C VAL A 376 8.93 -9.47 -46.60
N GLN A 377 9.09 -8.15 -46.57
CA GLN A 377 8.77 -7.27 -47.69
C GLN A 377 10.03 -7.12 -48.55
N TRP A 378 9.93 -7.61 -49.78
CA TRP A 378 10.93 -7.44 -50.83
C TRP A 378 10.51 -6.25 -51.69
N LEU A 379 11.31 -5.18 -51.71
CA LEU A 379 10.99 -3.96 -52.45
C LEU A 379 12.07 -3.63 -53.47
N ALA A 380 11.68 -3.47 -54.72
CA ALA A 380 12.51 -2.98 -55.81
C ALA A 380 12.06 -1.57 -56.20
N MET A 381 12.95 -0.59 -56.02
CA MET A 381 12.69 0.77 -56.48
C MET A 381 12.95 0.89 -57.98
N SER A 382 12.07 1.60 -58.69
CA SER A 382 12.04 1.69 -60.14
C SER A 382 11.80 0.32 -60.82
N ARG A 383 12.26 0.19 -62.07
CA ARG A 383 11.92 -0.95 -62.95
C ARG A 383 12.59 -2.25 -62.51
N ALA A 384 11.78 -3.27 -62.25
CA ALA A 384 12.24 -4.59 -61.80
C ALA A 384 13.25 -5.25 -62.75
N GLU A 385 13.20 -4.98 -64.07
CA GLU A 385 14.16 -5.56 -65.05
C GLU A 385 15.63 -5.24 -64.71
N PHE A 386 15.92 -4.06 -64.13
CA PHE A 386 17.27 -3.59 -63.82
C PHE A 386 17.43 -3.13 -62.36
N SER A 387 16.48 -3.51 -61.53
CA SER A 387 16.47 -3.21 -60.09
C SER A 387 16.73 -4.46 -59.27
N LEU A 388 16.77 -4.28 -57.95
CA LEU A 388 16.99 -5.32 -56.97
C LEU A 388 15.87 -5.27 -55.94
N TYR A 389 15.31 -6.43 -55.62
CA TYR A 389 14.36 -6.57 -54.51
C TYR A 389 15.14 -6.65 -53.20
N ILE A 390 15.11 -5.56 -52.44
CA ILE A 390 15.79 -5.42 -51.16
C ILE A 390 14.87 -5.94 -50.04
N PRO A 391 15.30 -6.91 -49.22
CA PRO A 391 14.47 -7.46 -48.17
C PRO A 391 14.41 -6.57 -46.93
N THR A 392 13.23 -6.51 -46.33
CA THR A 392 12.98 -5.83 -45.06
C THR A 392 12.00 -6.67 -44.22
N PHE A 393 12.28 -6.86 -42.93
CA PHE A 393 11.28 -7.34 -41.97
C PHE A 393 10.31 -6.18 -41.64
N ALA A 394 9.43 -5.86 -42.59
CA ALA A 394 8.65 -4.63 -42.61
C ALA A 394 7.82 -4.42 -41.34
N SER A 395 7.26 -5.49 -40.78
CA SER A 395 6.50 -5.44 -39.53
C SER A 395 7.35 -5.11 -38.29
N LEU A 396 8.68 -5.21 -38.34
CA LEU A 396 9.59 -4.94 -37.22
C LEU A 396 10.31 -3.60 -37.31
N ILE A 397 10.56 -3.10 -38.52
CA ILE A 397 11.37 -1.89 -38.66
C ILE A 397 10.65 -0.66 -38.10
N THR A 398 11.41 0.24 -37.48
CA THR A 398 10.90 1.49 -36.93
C THR A 398 11.23 2.70 -37.81
N GLU A 399 12.18 2.53 -38.73
CA GLU A 399 12.61 3.52 -39.70
C GLU A 399 13.27 2.81 -40.90
N THR A 400 13.48 3.55 -41.99
CA THR A 400 14.13 3.09 -43.22
C THR A 400 15.39 3.91 -43.49
N ASN A 401 16.19 3.51 -44.48
CA ASN A 401 17.37 4.29 -44.86
C ASN A 401 16.96 5.61 -45.54
N ASP A 402 17.67 6.70 -45.24
CA ASP A 402 17.44 8.03 -45.83
C ASP A 402 17.52 8.01 -47.37
N LEU A 403 18.25 7.06 -47.97
CA LEU A 403 18.32 6.85 -49.42
C LEU A 403 16.95 6.55 -50.06
N TYR A 404 15.96 6.13 -49.27
CA TYR A 404 14.58 5.93 -49.70
C TYR A 404 13.73 7.21 -49.68
N HIS A 405 14.20 8.32 -49.10
CA HIS A 405 13.37 9.49 -48.78
C HIS A 405 13.54 10.64 -49.78
N SER A 406 13.89 10.29 -51.02
CA SER A 406 14.02 11.27 -52.09
C SER A 406 12.69 11.96 -52.36
N GLU A 407 12.70 13.29 -52.24
CA GLU A 407 11.58 14.14 -52.66
C GLU A 407 12.00 14.93 -53.91
N SER A 408 11.96 14.28 -55.07
CA SER A 408 12.35 14.91 -56.32
C SER A 408 11.53 14.42 -57.51
N LEU A 409 11.33 15.30 -58.50
CA LEU A 409 10.75 14.94 -59.81
C LEU A 409 11.83 14.70 -60.87
N THR A 410 13.10 14.92 -60.52
CA THR A 410 14.28 14.76 -61.39
C THR A 410 15.37 14.00 -60.68
N TYR A 411 16.37 13.50 -61.41
CA TYR A 411 17.51 12.83 -60.81
C TYR A 411 18.13 13.64 -59.67
N VAL A 412 18.34 12.97 -58.53
CA VAL A 412 19.17 13.45 -57.43
C VAL A 412 20.20 12.38 -57.09
N GLU A 413 21.40 12.85 -56.73
CA GLU A 413 22.44 12.00 -56.14
C GLU A 413 21.97 11.52 -54.75
N ASP A 414 22.53 10.43 -54.26
CA ASP A 414 22.17 9.84 -52.95
C ASP A 414 20.68 9.48 -52.81
N SER A 415 20.07 8.99 -53.89
CA SER A 415 18.72 8.41 -53.88
C SER A 415 18.74 7.01 -54.48
N LEU A 416 18.19 6.06 -53.72
CA LEU A 416 18.05 4.68 -54.16
C LEU A 416 17.15 4.58 -55.39
N TYR A 417 16.00 5.26 -55.36
CA TYR A 417 15.07 5.30 -56.49
C TYR A 417 15.76 5.86 -57.75
N TRP A 418 16.43 7.01 -57.63
CA TRP A 418 17.03 7.66 -58.79
C TRP A 418 18.26 6.93 -59.34
N ALA A 419 19.06 6.29 -58.50
CA ALA A 419 20.17 5.45 -58.93
C ALA A 419 19.69 4.27 -59.81
N PHE A 420 18.68 3.53 -59.35
CA PHE A 420 18.08 2.44 -60.12
C PHE A 420 17.35 2.96 -61.36
N CYS A 421 16.61 4.08 -61.24
CA CYS A 421 15.89 4.68 -62.35
C CYS A 421 16.84 5.08 -63.50
N GLU A 422 17.94 5.78 -63.22
CA GLU A 422 18.93 6.18 -64.24
C GLU A 422 19.70 5.01 -64.82
N LEU A 423 20.09 4.04 -63.98
CA LEU A 423 20.76 2.83 -64.45
C LEU A 423 19.88 2.10 -65.45
N ALA A 424 18.61 1.94 -65.12
CA ALA A 424 17.65 1.28 -65.96
C ALA A 424 17.34 2.08 -67.25
N ASP A 425 17.28 3.42 -67.19
CA ASP A 425 17.01 4.28 -68.36
C ASP A 425 18.19 4.21 -69.34
N THR A 426 19.39 4.21 -68.77
CA THR A 426 20.62 4.08 -69.54
C THR A 426 20.71 2.70 -70.19
N CYS A 427 20.36 1.63 -69.47
CA CYS A 427 20.30 0.28 -70.03
C CYS A 427 19.27 0.15 -71.15
N ASP A 428 18.10 0.78 -70.99
CA ASP A 428 17.01 0.73 -71.96
C ASP A 428 17.33 1.38 -73.31
N ASN A 429 18.22 2.38 -73.32
CA ASN A 429 18.68 3.03 -74.55
C ASN A 429 19.36 2.06 -75.52
N ASN A 430 19.98 0.98 -75.01
CA ASN A 430 20.46 -0.13 -75.81
C ASN A 430 20.58 -1.41 -74.95
N ARG A 431 19.47 -2.15 -74.83
CA ARG A 431 19.38 -3.32 -73.93
C ARG A 431 20.46 -4.38 -74.20
N ASP A 432 20.79 -4.63 -75.48
CA ASP A 432 21.78 -5.63 -75.87
C ASP A 432 23.20 -5.24 -75.45
N ARG A 433 23.54 -3.95 -75.56
CA ARG A 433 24.88 -3.45 -75.26
C ARG A 433 25.07 -3.05 -73.81
N TYR A 434 24.06 -2.43 -73.20
CA TYR A 434 24.19 -1.82 -71.88
C TYR A 434 23.54 -2.67 -70.79
N GLY A 435 22.44 -3.36 -71.11
CA GLY A 435 21.60 -4.02 -70.13
C GLY A 435 21.93 -5.49 -69.82
N VAL A 436 22.44 -6.26 -70.79
CA VAL A 436 22.61 -7.73 -70.65
C VAL A 436 23.44 -8.11 -69.42
N ASN A 437 24.59 -7.47 -69.22
CA ASN A 437 25.46 -7.80 -68.10
C ASN A 437 25.02 -7.17 -66.77
N VAL A 438 24.29 -6.05 -66.81
CA VAL A 438 23.67 -5.47 -65.60
C VAL A 438 22.60 -6.42 -65.06
N ARG A 439 21.72 -6.95 -65.92
CA ARG A 439 20.73 -7.97 -65.52
C ARG A 439 21.39 -9.24 -65.01
N LYS A 440 22.46 -9.68 -65.66
CA LYS A 440 23.21 -10.87 -65.23
C LYS A 440 23.79 -10.69 -63.82
N PHE A 441 24.33 -9.52 -63.51
CA PHE A 441 24.80 -9.18 -62.17
C PHE A 441 23.65 -9.20 -61.16
N TRP A 442 22.58 -8.46 -61.43
CA TRP A 442 21.45 -8.39 -60.49
C TRP A 442 20.75 -9.72 -60.26
N ALA A 443 20.64 -10.59 -61.27
CA ALA A 443 20.10 -11.93 -61.09
C ALA A 443 20.96 -12.77 -60.13
N ALA A 444 22.29 -12.77 -60.30
CA ALA A 444 23.22 -13.47 -59.41
C ALA A 444 23.23 -12.86 -58.00
N TYR A 445 23.13 -11.54 -57.91
CA TYR A 445 23.02 -10.81 -56.65
C TYR A 445 21.74 -11.20 -55.91
N GLN A 446 20.58 -11.14 -56.56
CA GLN A 446 19.28 -11.47 -55.97
C GLN A 446 19.22 -12.92 -55.49
N GLU A 447 19.74 -13.87 -56.27
CA GLU A 447 19.78 -15.28 -55.88
C GLU A 447 20.60 -15.46 -54.58
N LYS A 448 21.77 -14.82 -54.49
CA LYS A 448 22.59 -14.88 -53.27
C LYS A 448 21.93 -14.13 -52.10
N LEU A 449 21.26 -13.01 -52.37
CA LEU A 449 20.54 -12.23 -51.36
C LEU A 449 19.38 -13.03 -50.76
N ILE A 450 18.65 -13.80 -51.56
CA ILE A 450 17.60 -14.72 -51.09
C ILE A 450 18.20 -15.81 -50.20
N GLU A 451 19.32 -16.43 -50.60
CA GLU A 451 20.01 -17.41 -49.76
C GLU A 451 20.43 -16.80 -48.40
N GLN A 452 20.99 -15.59 -48.43
CA GLN A 452 21.40 -14.87 -47.23
C GLN A 452 20.21 -14.44 -46.36
N GLN A 453 19.11 -13.99 -46.97
CA GLN A 453 17.88 -13.66 -46.27
C GLN A 453 17.35 -14.87 -45.51
N ASN A 454 17.38 -16.08 -46.09
CA ASN A 454 16.98 -17.28 -45.36
C ASN A 454 17.84 -17.53 -44.12
N ALA A 455 19.16 -17.36 -44.22
CA ALA A 455 20.07 -17.49 -43.08
C ALA A 455 19.86 -16.39 -42.02
N VAL A 456 19.61 -15.15 -42.45
CA VAL A 456 19.26 -14.04 -41.56
C VAL A 456 17.94 -14.28 -40.86
N SER A 457 16.94 -14.78 -41.60
CA SER A 457 15.62 -15.14 -41.09
C SER A 457 15.67 -16.20 -39.99
N GLU A 458 16.50 -17.24 -40.12
CA GLU A 458 16.70 -18.25 -39.05
C GLU A 458 17.29 -17.66 -37.76
N GLN A 459 18.16 -16.66 -37.88
CA GLN A 459 18.74 -15.98 -36.72
C GLN A 459 17.79 -14.94 -36.15
N MET A 460 17.05 -14.23 -37.01
CA MET A 460 16.04 -13.25 -36.58
C MET A 460 14.92 -13.90 -35.79
N ASP A 461 14.51 -15.12 -36.15
CA ASP A 461 13.55 -15.91 -35.38
C ASP A 461 14.03 -16.14 -33.93
N LYS A 462 15.30 -16.53 -33.76
CA LYS A 462 15.92 -16.68 -32.42
C LYS A 462 16.02 -15.35 -31.67
N ILE A 463 16.31 -14.26 -32.37
CA ILE A 463 16.38 -12.92 -31.75
C ILE A 463 14.99 -12.48 -31.30
N TYR A 464 13.97 -12.69 -32.13
CA TYR A 464 12.58 -12.35 -31.83
C TYR A 464 12.05 -13.13 -30.63
N ASP A 465 12.29 -14.44 -30.59
CA ASP A 465 11.96 -15.30 -29.45
C ASP A 465 12.67 -14.88 -28.15
N TYR A 466 13.87 -14.32 -28.26
CA TYR A 466 14.67 -13.87 -27.12
C TYR A 466 14.24 -12.48 -26.61
N ASP A 467 14.14 -11.49 -27.50
CA ASP A 467 13.77 -10.11 -27.21
C ASP A 467 13.25 -9.41 -28.47
N THR A 468 11.95 -9.13 -28.50
CA THR A 468 11.30 -8.48 -29.64
C THR A 468 11.85 -7.08 -29.92
N LYS A 469 12.31 -6.33 -28.90
CA LYS A 469 12.93 -5.00 -29.12
C LYS A 469 14.29 -5.11 -29.76
N LEU A 470 15.07 -6.13 -29.39
CA LEU A 470 16.33 -6.41 -30.08
C LEU A 470 16.07 -6.81 -31.53
N ALA A 471 15.01 -7.58 -31.80
CA ALA A 471 14.62 -7.92 -33.17
C ALA A 471 14.23 -6.68 -33.98
N GLU A 472 13.43 -5.76 -33.43
CA GLU A 472 13.11 -4.47 -34.07
C GLU A 472 14.37 -3.64 -34.38
N GLN A 473 15.27 -3.51 -33.41
CA GLN A 473 16.55 -2.82 -33.59
C GLN A 473 17.35 -3.46 -34.73
N LYS A 474 17.55 -4.78 -34.67
CA LYS A 474 18.40 -5.48 -35.65
C LYS A 474 17.77 -5.54 -37.04
N ALA A 475 16.45 -5.68 -37.14
CA ALA A 475 15.73 -5.60 -38.40
C ALA A 475 15.93 -4.22 -39.05
N THR A 476 15.83 -3.16 -38.26
CA THR A 476 16.02 -1.76 -38.72
C THR A 476 17.46 -1.52 -39.18
N GLU A 477 18.45 -1.91 -38.38
CA GLU A 477 19.86 -1.79 -38.73
C GLU A 477 20.19 -2.58 -40.01
N LEU A 478 19.67 -3.82 -40.13
CA LEU A 478 19.90 -4.67 -41.31
C LEU A 478 19.26 -4.10 -42.56
N GLY A 479 18.01 -3.63 -42.47
CA GLY A 479 17.29 -2.99 -43.58
C GLY A 479 18.03 -1.76 -44.11
N LYS A 480 18.60 -0.95 -43.20
CA LYS A 480 19.44 0.19 -43.57
C LYS A 480 20.74 -0.23 -44.24
N ALA A 481 21.45 -1.21 -43.66
CA ALA A 481 22.75 -1.64 -44.17
C ALA A 481 22.65 -2.30 -45.56
N VAL A 482 21.63 -3.13 -45.81
CA VAL A 482 21.43 -3.77 -47.11
C VAL A 482 21.03 -2.76 -48.19
N ALA A 483 20.26 -1.72 -47.83
CA ALA A 483 19.91 -0.64 -48.75
C ALA A 483 21.15 0.18 -49.16
N GLU A 484 22.05 0.47 -48.21
CA GLU A 484 23.32 1.15 -48.49
C GLU A 484 24.23 0.33 -49.41
N GLU A 485 24.36 -0.98 -49.15
CA GLU A 485 25.15 -1.88 -50.00
C GLU A 485 24.58 -1.91 -51.43
N ALA A 486 23.27 -2.10 -51.57
CA ALA A 486 22.59 -2.13 -52.86
C ALA A 486 22.75 -0.81 -53.63
N PHE A 487 22.58 0.33 -52.95
CA PHE A 487 22.82 1.65 -53.53
C PHE A 487 24.24 1.80 -54.07
N GLY A 488 25.24 1.41 -53.29
CA GLY A 488 26.64 1.50 -53.71
C GLY A 488 26.94 0.73 -55.00
N TYR A 489 26.34 -0.45 -55.18
CA TYR A 489 26.46 -1.20 -56.43
C TYR A 489 25.69 -0.55 -57.59
N ALA A 490 24.46 -0.06 -57.35
CA ALA A 490 23.66 0.59 -58.39
C ALA A 490 24.30 1.88 -58.90
N ASP A 491 24.72 2.77 -58.00
CA ASP A 491 25.39 4.03 -58.30
C ASP A 491 26.76 3.79 -58.97
N GLY A 492 27.54 2.83 -58.46
CA GLY A 492 28.82 2.44 -59.06
C GLY A 492 28.65 1.96 -60.52
N MET A 493 27.68 1.07 -60.77
CA MET A 493 27.39 0.60 -62.13
C MET A 493 26.88 1.70 -63.04
N LEU A 494 26.05 2.62 -62.54
CA LEU A 494 25.59 3.77 -63.30
C LEU A 494 26.76 4.64 -63.76
N LYS A 495 27.68 4.98 -62.84
CA LYS A 495 28.90 5.76 -63.14
C LYS A 495 29.81 5.05 -64.15
N GLU A 496 30.01 3.75 -63.98
CA GLU A 496 30.78 2.92 -64.92
C GLU A 496 30.13 2.89 -66.32
N LEU A 497 28.81 2.71 -66.39
CA LEU A 497 28.08 2.66 -67.65
C LEU A 497 28.12 4.01 -68.38
N GLN A 498 27.96 5.12 -67.67
CA GLN A 498 28.09 6.46 -68.23
C GLN A 498 29.51 6.70 -68.78
N ALA A 499 30.55 6.27 -68.06
CA ALA A 499 31.93 6.36 -68.52
C ALA A 499 32.19 5.48 -69.74
N PHE A 500 31.64 4.26 -69.77
CA PHE A 500 31.70 3.36 -70.92
C PHE A 500 31.09 4.01 -72.17
N ILE A 501 29.90 4.60 -72.04
CA ILE A 501 29.23 5.32 -73.15
C ILE A 501 30.07 6.53 -73.60
N ALA A 502 30.59 7.32 -72.67
CA ALA A 502 31.42 8.49 -72.98
C ALA A 502 32.74 8.15 -73.68
N SER A 503 33.29 6.94 -73.44
CA SER A 503 34.51 6.47 -74.09
C SER A 503 34.34 6.20 -75.60
N GLY A 504 33.10 6.02 -76.05
CA GLY A 504 32.78 5.65 -77.44
C GLY A 504 33.05 4.18 -77.76
N ASP A 505 33.27 3.32 -76.77
CA ASP A 505 33.39 1.87 -76.95
C ASP A 505 32.11 1.31 -77.60
N GLU A 506 32.25 0.45 -78.62
CA GLU A 506 31.16 -0.18 -79.36
C GLU A 506 30.79 -1.58 -78.83
N GLY A 507 31.51 -2.09 -77.83
CA GLY A 507 31.28 -3.38 -77.19
C GLY A 507 30.03 -3.45 -76.32
N VAL A 508 29.95 -4.54 -75.56
CA VAL A 508 28.93 -4.77 -74.52
C VAL A 508 29.50 -4.33 -73.18
N PHE A 509 28.79 -3.46 -72.47
CA PHE A 509 29.18 -2.98 -71.14
C PHE A 509 29.33 -4.16 -70.18
N MET A 510 30.38 -4.13 -69.36
CA MET A 510 30.66 -5.15 -68.35
C MET A 510 30.93 -4.45 -67.01
N PRO A 511 29.98 -4.52 -66.06
CA PRO A 511 30.20 -3.98 -64.72
C PRO A 511 31.47 -4.57 -64.08
N THR A 512 32.25 -3.75 -63.38
CA THR A 512 33.41 -4.23 -62.61
C THR A 512 32.96 -5.25 -61.57
N ALA A 513 31.84 -4.98 -60.89
CA ALA A 513 31.26 -5.85 -59.88
C ALA A 513 30.96 -7.26 -60.43
N LEU A 514 30.45 -7.37 -61.67
CA LEU A 514 30.24 -8.65 -62.34
C LEU A 514 31.56 -9.36 -62.67
N THR A 515 32.54 -8.60 -63.17
CA THR A 515 33.86 -9.14 -63.55
C THR A 515 34.62 -9.69 -62.34
N GLU A 516 34.51 -9.02 -61.20
CA GLU A 516 35.12 -9.42 -59.93
C GLU A 516 34.32 -10.47 -59.17
N GLY A 517 33.12 -10.84 -59.64
CA GLY A 517 32.24 -11.80 -58.97
C GLY A 517 31.74 -11.30 -57.62
N LYS A 518 31.48 -9.99 -57.49
CA LYS A 518 30.89 -9.40 -56.29
C LYS A 518 29.47 -9.92 -56.09
N LEU A 519 29.11 -10.16 -54.84
CA LEU A 519 27.83 -10.66 -54.38
C LEU A 519 27.47 -9.93 -53.07
N PRO A 520 26.19 -9.93 -52.66
CA PRO A 520 25.77 -9.31 -51.40
C PRO A 520 26.50 -9.89 -50.19
N THR A 521 26.61 -9.10 -49.13
CA THR A 521 27.18 -9.53 -47.84
C THR A 521 26.15 -9.59 -46.73
N TYR A 522 24.86 -9.66 -47.10
CA TYR A 522 23.73 -9.58 -46.18
C TYR A 522 23.81 -10.61 -45.06
N SER A 523 24.04 -10.11 -43.84
CA SER A 523 24.20 -10.89 -42.62
C SER A 523 24.23 -9.96 -41.40
N PHE A 524 24.06 -10.53 -40.20
CA PHE A 524 24.19 -9.77 -38.95
C PHE A 524 25.58 -9.16 -38.74
N ASP A 525 26.62 -9.63 -39.43
CA ASP A 525 27.96 -9.02 -39.37
C ASP A 525 27.96 -7.57 -39.87
N MET A 526 27.01 -7.21 -40.76
CA MET A 526 26.81 -5.82 -41.21
C MET A 526 26.42 -4.87 -40.07
N VAL A 527 25.85 -5.40 -38.98
CA VAL A 527 25.25 -4.64 -37.88
C VAL A 527 25.82 -5.03 -36.52
N GLY A 528 27.07 -5.49 -36.49
CA GLY A 528 27.78 -5.82 -35.27
C GLY A 528 27.37 -7.14 -34.61
N GLY A 529 26.75 -8.05 -35.37
CA GLY A 529 26.30 -9.36 -34.92
C GLY A 529 24.84 -9.37 -34.45
N THR A 530 24.39 -10.55 -34.01
CA THR A 530 22.99 -10.79 -33.61
C THR A 530 22.60 -10.09 -32.31
N GLY A 531 23.57 -9.73 -31.47
CA GLY A 531 23.32 -9.24 -30.11
C GLY A 531 22.82 -10.34 -29.15
N LEU A 532 22.70 -11.58 -29.62
CA LEU A 532 22.36 -12.71 -28.75
C LEU A 532 23.54 -13.02 -27.82
N PRO A 533 23.27 -13.37 -26.56
CA PRO A 533 24.29 -13.95 -25.71
C PRO A 533 24.66 -15.35 -26.21
N SER A 534 25.70 -15.97 -25.65
CA SER A 534 26.04 -17.37 -25.97
C SER A 534 24.84 -18.30 -25.76
N ASP A 535 24.72 -19.37 -26.54
CA ASP A 535 23.58 -20.32 -26.48
C ASP A 535 23.22 -20.79 -25.06
N GLU A 536 24.22 -21.04 -24.20
CA GLU A 536 24.02 -21.44 -22.80
C GLU A 536 23.36 -20.36 -21.92
N MET A 537 23.51 -19.09 -22.30
CA MET A 537 23.01 -17.91 -21.60
C MET A 537 21.64 -17.43 -22.09
N ILE A 538 21.24 -17.80 -23.32
CA ILE A 538 19.97 -17.33 -23.93
C ILE A 538 18.78 -17.61 -23.02
N ARG A 539 18.60 -18.86 -22.59
CA ARG A 539 17.45 -19.25 -21.76
C ARG A 539 17.45 -18.60 -20.36
N PRO A 540 18.55 -18.65 -19.59
CA PRO A 540 18.64 -17.96 -18.30
C PRO A 540 18.39 -16.46 -18.39
N HIS A 541 18.93 -15.80 -19.41
CA HIS A 541 18.78 -14.35 -19.60
C HIS A 541 17.36 -14.00 -20.04
N LYS A 542 16.78 -14.77 -20.97
CA LYS A 542 15.35 -14.63 -21.30
C LYS A 542 14.46 -14.77 -20.07
N LEU A 543 14.72 -15.77 -19.21
CA LEU A 543 13.95 -15.94 -17.98
C LEU A 543 14.12 -14.75 -17.03
N LEU A 544 15.34 -14.20 -16.91
CA LEU A 544 15.58 -12.97 -16.16
C LEU A 544 14.73 -11.81 -16.71
N LYS A 545 14.72 -11.59 -18.01
CA LYS A 545 13.86 -10.57 -18.65
C LYS A 545 12.38 -10.80 -18.40
N ASP A 546 11.90 -12.03 -18.59
CA ASP A 546 10.49 -12.39 -18.38
C ASP A 546 10.06 -12.08 -16.93
N VAL A 547 10.93 -12.42 -15.96
CA VAL A 547 10.71 -12.16 -14.53
C VAL A 547 10.76 -10.67 -14.21
N ILE A 548 11.71 -9.91 -14.79
CA ILE A 548 11.78 -8.45 -14.65
C ILE A 548 10.50 -7.80 -15.18
N ASN A 549 10.08 -8.17 -16.39
CA ASN A 549 8.87 -7.65 -17.02
C ASN A 549 7.63 -7.95 -16.17
N TYR A 550 7.50 -9.17 -15.66
CA TYR A 550 6.43 -9.55 -14.74
C TYR A 550 6.47 -8.72 -13.45
N ALA A 551 7.63 -8.58 -12.83
CA ALA A 551 7.80 -7.81 -11.60
C ALA A 551 7.46 -6.31 -11.80
N VAL A 552 7.90 -5.71 -12.92
CA VAL A 552 7.52 -4.33 -13.29
C VAL A 552 6.01 -4.19 -13.44
N ALA A 553 5.34 -5.15 -14.10
CA ALA A 553 3.88 -5.13 -14.26
C ALA A 553 3.15 -5.27 -12.92
N VAL A 554 3.57 -6.23 -12.08
CA VAL A 554 2.97 -6.46 -10.76
C VAL A 554 3.11 -5.24 -9.84
N LYS A 555 4.19 -4.46 -9.97
CA LYS A 555 4.37 -3.22 -9.19
C LYS A 555 3.25 -2.19 -9.39
N ALA A 556 2.54 -2.23 -10.52
CA ALA A 556 1.38 -1.37 -10.78
C ALA A 556 0.06 -1.89 -10.16
N THR A 557 0.03 -3.14 -9.70
CA THR A 557 -1.17 -3.82 -9.18
C THR A 557 -1.39 -3.59 -7.69
N ASP A 558 -2.57 -3.95 -7.20
CA ASP A 558 -2.90 -3.84 -5.78
C ASP A 558 -2.19 -4.89 -4.93
N GLU A 559 -1.76 -6.01 -5.54
CA GLU A 559 -0.96 -7.04 -4.86
C GLU A 559 0.34 -6.45 -4.31
N TYR A 560 1.04 -5.64 -5.13
CA TYR A 560 2.23 -4.90 -4.66
C TYR A 560 1.87 -3.79 -3.67
N LYS A 561 0.86 -2.96 -3.96
CA LYS A 561 0.51 -1.79 -3.12
C LYS A 561 0.11 -2.18 -1.69
N ASN A 562 -0.58 -3.31 -1.56
CA ASN A 562 -1.08 -3.82 -0.30
C ASN A 562 -0.09 -4.74 0.43
N ALA A 563 1.02 -5.15 -0.21
CA ALA A 563 2.10 -5.86 0.46
C ALA A 563 2.69 -5.04 1.62
N ILE A 564 3.21 -5.73 2.64
CA ILE A 564 3.85 -5.10 3.80
C ILE A 564 5.11 -4.29 3.39
N PRO A 565 5.42 -3.17 4.08
CA PRO A 565 6.52 -2.29 3.68
C PRO A 565 7.88 -2.97 3.54
N SER A 566 8.23 -3.93 4.42
CA SER A 566 9.51 -4.64 4.30
C SER A 566 9.60 -5.53 3.05
N VAL A 567 8.48 -6.11 2.62
CA VAL A 567 8.39 -6.86 1.37
C VAL A 567 8.49 -5.91 0.18
N GLN A 568 7.79 -4.77 0.19
CA GLN A 568 7.90 -3.77 -0.87
C GLN A 568 9.36 -3.30 -1.06
N ALA A 569 10.07 -3.03 0.03
CA ALA A 569 11.47 -2.60 -0.01
C ALA A 569 12.41 -3.67 -0.59
N THR A 570 12.25 -4.93 -0.16
CA THR A 570 13.10 -6.04 -0.64
C THR A 570 12.78 -6.43 -2.08
N PHE A 571 11.52 -6.39 -2.48
CA PHE A 571 11.08 -6.53 -3.87
C PHE A 571 11.69 -5.45 -4.77
N ASP A 572 11.60 -4.17 -4.38
CA ASP A 572 12.11 -3.05 -5.17
C ASP A 572 13.64 -3.13 -5.34
N GLN A 573 14.35 -3.56 -4.30
CA GLN A 573 15.79 -3.79 -4.39
C GLN A 573 16.13 -4.96 -5.32
N ALA A 574 15.45 -6.10 -5.17
CA ALA A 574 15.69 -7.26 -6.04
C ALA A 574 15.36 -6.97 -7.50
N LEU A 575 14.34 -6.15 -7.77
CA LEU A 575 14.01 -5.70 -9.12
C LEU A 575 15.13 -4.82 -9.70
N ALA A 576 15.64 -3.87 -8.93
CA ALA A 576 16.75 -3.01 -9.37
C ALA A 576 18.04 -3.82 -9.62
N ASP A 577 18.35 -4.78 -8.74
CA ASP A 577 19.52 -5.65 -8.89
C ASP A 577 19.39 -6.56 -10.12
N ALA A 578 18.21 -7.13 -10.35
CA ALA A 578 17.93 -7.93 -11.54
C ALA A 578 18.08 -7.12 -12.83
N GLN A 579 17.58 -5.87 -12.86
CA GLN A 579 17.75 -4.96 -13.99
C GLN A 579 19.23 -4.60 -14.24
N ALA A 580 20.02 -4.43 -13.17
CA ALA A 580 21.45 -4.18 -13.30
C ALA A 580 22.21 -5.38 -13.87
N VAL A 581 21.82 -6.61 -13.49
CA VAL A 581 22.38 -7.85 -14.07
C VAL A 581 21.98 -8.02 -15.53
N ASP A 582 20.71 -7.74 -15.87
CA ASP A 582 20.21 -7.81 -17.25
C ASP A 582 20.98 -6.87 -18.21
N ALA A 583 21.31 -5.66 -17.73
CA ALA A 583 22.07 -4.66 -18.47
C ALA A 583 23.58 -4.94 -18.58
N ASN A 584 24.11 -5.90 -17.81
CA ASN A 584 25.53 -6.23 -17.80
C ASN A 584 25.85 -7.30 -18.84
N THR A 585 26.50 -6.93 -19.95
CA THR A 585 26.88 -7.87 -21.02
C THR A 585 27.91 -8.91 -20.58
N ASP A 586 28.63 -8.67 -19.48
CA ASP A 586 29.64 -9.58 -18.92
C ASP A 586 29.11 -10.43 -17.76
N ALA A 587 27.80 -10.37 -17.47
CA ALA A 587 27.20 -11.14 -16.38
C ALA A 587 27.41 -12.66 -16.59
N THR A 588 27.86 -13.32 -15.53
CA THR A 588 28.04 -14.77 -15.52
C THR A 588 26.71 -15.50 -15.47
N LEU A 589 26.70 -16.77 -15.90
CA LEU A 589 25.54 -17.65 -15.80
C LEU A 589 24.98 -17.75 -14.37
N GLU A 590 25.87 -17.76 -13.37
CA GLU A 590 25.48 -17.81 -11.96
C GLU A 590 24.80 -16.50 -11.52
N GLU A 591 25.33 -15.35 -11.90
CA GLU A 591 24.73 -14.05 -11.59
C GLU A 591 23.34 -13.89 -12.20
N VAL A 592 23.18 -14.24 -13.49
CA VAL A 592 21.88 -14.19 -14.17
C VAL A 592 20.87 -15.13 -13.50
N ASN A 593 21.28 -16.37 -13.18
CA ASN A 593 20.40 -17.31 -12.50
C ASN A 593 19.99 -16.83 -11.11
N ASN A 594 20.95 -16.34 -10.32
CA ASN A 594 20.67 -15.83 -8.99
C ASN A 594 19.75 -14.60 -9.03
N ALA A 595 19.92 -13.72 -10.03
CA ALA A 595 19.09 -12.53 -10.19
C ALA A 595 17.62 -12.88 -10.40
N TRP A 596 17.29 -13.75 -11.37
CA TRP A 596 15.89 -14.07 -11.66
C TRP A 596 15.27 -14.92 -10.53
N ILE A 597 16.03 -15.83 -9.92
CA ILE A 597 15.56 -16.63 -8.77
C ILE A 597 15.25 -15.71 -7.58
N THR A 598 16.14 -14.76 -7.29
CA THR A 598 15.96 -13.82 -6.18
C THR A 598 14.73 -12.95 -6.42
N LEU A 599 14.60 -12.37 -7.61
CA LEU A 599 13.44 -11.55 -7.95
C LEU A 599 12.14 -12.37 -7.91
N MET A 600 12.11 -13.60 -8.44
CA MET A 600 10.94 -14.47 -8.32
C MET A 600 10.57 -14.80 -6.87
N ASN A 601 11.56 -14.99 -6.00
CA ASN A 601 11.28 -15.22 -4.59
C ASN A 601 10.65 -13.99 -3.94
N GLU A 602 11.11 -12.77 -4.25
CA GLU A 602 10.48 -11.55 -3.76
C GLU A 602 9.08 -11.32 -4.35
N VAL A 603 8.87 -11.65 -5.63
CA VAL A 603 7.54 -11.68 -6.26
C VAL A 603 6.60 -12.55 -5.44
N HIS A 604 7.00 -13.76 -5.05
CA HIS A 604 6.16 -14.65 -4.22
C HIS A 604 5.87 -14.08 -2.82
N LYS A 605 6.75 -13.23 -2.27
CA LYS A 605 6.51 -12.58 -0.98
C LYS A 605 5.43 -11.50 -1.03
N LEU A 606 5.03 -11.04 -2.21
CA LEU A 606 3.94 -10.06 -2.32
C LEU A 606 2.62 -10.57 -1.71
N GLY A 607 2.46 -11.88 -1.53
CA GLY A 607 1.36 -12.47 -0.75
C GLY A 607 1.32 -12.07 0.74
N PHE A 608 2.38 -11.49 1.30
CA PHE A 608 2.38 -10.93 2.66
C PHE A 608 1.74 -9.54 2.67
N GLN A 609 0.41 -9.55 2.79
CA GLN A 609 -0.45 -8.37 2.70
C GLN A 609 -0.60 -7.68 4.07
N LYS A 610 -0.66 -6.35 4.07
CA LYS A 610 -0.95 -5.51 5.25
C LYS A 610 -2.31 -5.91 5.84
N GLY A 611 -2.37 -6.16 7.14
CA GLY A 611 -3.65 -6.41 7.80
C GLY A 611 -4.40 -5.13 8.15
N ASP A 612 -5.72 -5.24 8.27
CA ASP A 612 -6.61 -4.16 8.71
C ASP A 612 -6.57 -4.04 10.24
N LYS A 613 -6.05 -2.91 10.71
CA LYS A 613 -5.88 -2.58 12.13
C LYS A 613 -7.11 -1.96 12.78
N SER A 614 -8.17 -1.69 12.03
CA SER A 614 -9.31 -0.88 12.50
C SER A 614 -9.97 -1.46 13.74
N GLU A 615 -10.22 -2.77 13.76
CA GLU A 615 -10.87 -3.43 14.90
C GLU A 615 -9.95 -3.53 16.13
N LEU A 616 -8.67 -3.82 15.92
CA LEU A 616 -7.67 -3.82 17.01
C LEU A 616 -7.51 -2.42 17.60
N GLN A 617 -7.50 -1.37 16.77
CA GLN A 617 -7.41 0.01 17.23
C GLN A 617 -8.61 0.39 18.09
N ALA A 618 -9.82 0.03 17.65
CA ALA A 618 -11.04 0.28 18.43
C ALA A 618 -11.05 -0.46 19.78
N ALA A 619 -10.59 -1.72 19.80
CA ALA A 619 -10.44 -2.51 21.02
C ALA A 619 -9.39 -1.87 21.95
N TYR A 620 -8.24 -1.46 21.41
CA TYR A 620 -7.18 -0.78 22.14
C TYR A 620 -7.65 0.53 22.76
N ASP A 621 -8.32 1.40 22.00
CA ASP A 621 -8.80 2.69 22.49
C ASP A 621 -9.80 2.53 23.64
N THR A 622 -10.69 1.53 23.53
CA THR A 622 -11.65 1.19 24.59
C THR A 622 -10.94 0.68 25.85
N ALA A 623 -10.00 -0.26 25.67
CA ALA A 623 -9.25 -0.87 26.76
C ALA A 623 -8.33 0.16 27.47
N ALA A 624 -7.66 1.03 26.71
CA ALA A 624 -6.77 2.06 27.24
C ALA A 624 -7.50 3.15 28.03
N ALA A 625 -8.81 3.31 27.84
CA ALA A 625 -9.65 4.25 28.57
C ALA A 625 -10.14 3.73 29.93
N LEU A 626 -9.89 2.46 30.28
CA LEU A 626 -10.30 1.89 31.56
C LEU A 626 -9.52 2.51 32.72
N ASP A 627 -10.24 2.96 33.76
CA ASP A 627 -9.66 3.33 35.04
C ASP A 627 -9.25 2.06 35.80
N LEU A 628 -7.95 1.77 35.82
CA LEU A 628 -7.43 0.54 36.42
C LEU A 628 -7.52 0.53 37.95
N ASP A 629 -7.74 1.67 38.62
CA ASP A 629 -7.81 1.75 40.09
C ASP A 629 -9.07 1.09 40.68
N VAL A 630 -10.09 0.82 39.86
CA VAL A 630 -11.33 0.14 40.31
C VAL A 630 -11.26 -1.38 40.24
N TYR A 631 -10.18 -1.93 39.69
CA TYR A 631 -9.97 -3.38 39.53
C TYR A 631 -8.93 -3.90 40.53
N GLU A 632 -9.13 -5.15 40.97
CA GLU A 632 -8.25 -5.82 41.93
C GLU A 632 -6.82 -5.95 41.38
N ASP A 633 -5.84 -5.66 42.24
CA ASP A 633 -4.44 -5.90 41.92
C ASP A 633 -4.17 -7.41 41.90
N GLY A 634 -3.53 -7.90 40.84
CA GLY A 634 -3.21 -9.31 40.69
C GLY A 634 -3.00 -9.74 39.23
N PRO A 635 -2.85 -11.06 39.00
CA PRO A 635 -2.47 -11.59 37.68
C PRO A 635 -3.40 -11.20 36.54
N ALA A 636 -4.70 -11.04 36.79
CA ALA A 636 -5.65 -10.62 35.76
C ALA A 636 -5.36 -9.18 35.26
N LYS A 637 -5.10 -8.25 36.18
CA LYS A 637 -4.75 -6.87 35.87
C LYS A 637 -3.39 -6.76 35.20
N ASP A 638 -2.40 -7.53 35.68
CA ASP A 638 -1.07 -7.59 35.08
C ASP A 638 -1.13 -8.14 33.63
N ASN A 639 -1.89 -9.21 33.42
CA ASN A 639 -2.10 -9.80 32.09
C ASN A 639 -2.82 -8.83 31.14
N PHE A 640 -3.81 -8.07 31.64
CA PHE A 640 -4.46 -7.03 30.85
C PHE A 640 -3.48 -5.93 30.44
N VAL A 641 -2.64 -5.45 31.34
CA VAL A 641 -1.61 -4.44 31.02
C VAL A 641 -0.62 -4.98 29.99
N LEU A 642 -0.21 -6.24 30.09
CA LEU A 642 0.65 -6.89 29.10
C LEU A 642 -0.04 -7.02 27.73
N ALA A 643 -1.30 -7.46 27.69
CA ALA A 643 -2.07 -7.59 26.46
C ALA A 643 -2.33 -6.22 25.80
N LEU A 644 -2.58 -5.17 26.60
CA LEU A 644 -2.71 -3.80 26.12
C LEU A 644 -1.39 -3.28 25.51
N ALA A 645 -0.25 -3.59 26.14
CA ALA A 645 1.06 -3.26 25.57
C ALA A 645 1.35 -4.03 24.28
N ASN A 646 1.02 -5.33 24.21
CA ASN A 646 1.18 -6.15 23.01
C ASN A 646 0.31 -5.64 21.86
N ALA A 647 -0.96 -5.33 22.12
CA ALA A 647 -1.86 -4.71 21.16
C ALA A 647 -1.30 -3.39 20.62
N LYS A 648 -0.70 -2.54 21.48
CA LYS A 648 -0.02 -1.32 21.02
C LYS A 648 1.18 -1.62 20.13
N THR A 649 1.99 -2.62 20.48
CA THR A 649 3.14 -3.04 19.66
C THR A 649 2.69 -3.49 18.27
N VAL A 650 1.64 -4.30 18.16
CA VAL A 650 1.11 -4.77 16.86
C VAL A 650 0.45 -3.62 16.07
N LEU A 651 -0.22 -2.68 16.74
CA LEU A 651 -0.75 -1.47 16.09
C LEU A 651 0.36 -0.59 15.51
N ASP A 652 1.51 -0.52 16.18
CA ASP A 652 2.66 0.28 15.76
C ASP A 652 3.52 -0.41 14.69
N ASP A 653 3.39 -1.72 14.51
CA ASP A 653 4.18 -2.51 13.55
C ASP A 653 3.60 -2.38 12.13
N GLU A 654 4.26 -1.63 11.26
CA GLU A 654 3.83 -1.42 9.87
C GLU A 654 3.79 -2.70 9.02
N ASP A 655 4.48 -3.77 9.44
CA ASP A 655 4.52 -5.08 8.79
C ASP A 655 3.48 -6.08 9.37
N ALA A 656 2.68 -5.66 10.35
CA ALA A 656 1.73 -6.55 11.02
C ALA A 656 0.75 -7.21 10.02
N LEU A 657 0.78 -8.54 9.99
CA LEU A 657 -0.13 -9.33 9.17
C LEU A 657 -1.49 -9.49 9.87
N GLN A 658 -2.54 -9.79 9.09
CA GLN A 658 -3.90 -9.94 9.65
C GLN A 658 -3.97 -10.95 10.80
N GLY A 659 -3.27 -12.07 10.69
CA GLY A 659 -3.25 -13.09 11.76
C GLY A 659 -2.49 -12.68 13.03
N GLU A 660 -1.67 -11.64 13.00
CA GLU A 660 -1.05 -11.04 14.20
C GLU A 660 -1.99 -10.03 14.85
N ILE A 661 -2.65 -9.22 14.02
CA ILE A 661 -3.65 -8.24 14.44
C ILE A 661 -4.84 -8.93 15.12
N ASP A 662 -5.38 -9.98 14.50
CA ASP A 662 -6.52 -10.73 15.05
C ASP A 662 -6.17 -11.36 16.40
N ARG A 663 -4.97 -11.94 16.51
CA ARG A 663 -4.50 -12.54 17.76
C ARG A 663 -4.32 -11.51 18.87
N ALA A 664 -3.69 -10.37 18.57
CA ALA A 664 -3.51 -9.30 19.56
C ALA A 664 -4.86 -8.73 20.03
N LYS A 665 -5.84 -8.66 19.13
CA LYS A 665 -7.22 -8.25 19.44
C LYS A 665 -7.89 -9.26 20.37
N GLU A 666 -7.84 -10.54 20.04
CA GLU A 666 -8.40 -11.63 20.85
C GLU A 666 -7.77 -11.69 22.25
N GLU A 667 -6.45 -11.58 22.34
CA GLU A 667 -5.71 -11.56 23.61
C GLU A 667 -6.10 -10.35 24.48
N LEU A 668 -6.24 -9.17 23.88
CA LEU A 668 -6.64 -7.95 24.57
C LEU A 668 -8.07 -8.06 25.12
N LEU A 669 -9.02 -8.47 24.28
CA LEU A 669 -10.42 -8.61 24.68
C LEU A 669 -10.58 -9.68 25.76
N PHE A 670 -9.89 -10.83 25.61
CA PHE A 670 -9.90 -11.88 26.61
C PHE A 670 -9.34 -11.39 27.95
N ALA A 671 -8.19 -10.71 27.96
CA ALA A 671 -7.60 -10.19 29.19
C ALA A 671 -8.49 -9.13 29.86
N GLN A 672 -9.20 -8.32 29.06
CA GLN A 672 -10.17 -7.34 29.55
C GLN A 672 -11.35 -8.02 30.26
N GLU A 673 -11.87 -9.12 29.72
CA GLU A 673 -12.96 -9.91 30.34
C GLU A 673 -12.55 -10.56 31.66
N GLN A 674 -11.25 -10.80 31.89
CA GLN A 674 -10.75 -11.39 33.14
C GLN A 674 -10.58 -10.37 34.28
N LEU A 675 -10.75 -9.06 34.02
CA LEU A 675 -10.63 -8.05 35.06
C LEU A 675 -11.73 -8.20 36.12
N VAL A 676 -11.35 -8.16 37.40
CA VAL A 676 -12.25 -8.30 38.56
C VAL A 676 -12.35 -6.96 39.28
N VAL A 677 -13.57 -6.45 39.48
CA VAL A 677 -13.82 -5.19 40.21
C VAL A 677 -13.49 -5.38 41.70
N ALA A 678 -12.72 -4.45 42.28
CA ALA A 678 -12.34 -4.51 43.68
C ALA A 678 -13.54 -4.32 44.63
N VAL A 679 -13.77 -5.28 45.53
CA VAL A 679 -14.75 -5.13 46.61
C VAL A 679 -14.18 -4.17 47.67
N VAL A 680 -14.81 -3.02 47.87
CA VAL A 680 -14.37 -2.03 48.87
C VAL A 680 -14.72 -2.53 50.27
N ASP A 681 -13.71 -3.03 51.00
CA ASP A 681 -13.88 -3.52 52.37
C ASP A 681 -13.95 -2.37 53.37
N LYS A 682 -15.17 -2.08 53.84
CA LYS A 682 -15.45 -1.06 54.86
C LYS A 682 -15.39 -1.58 56.29
N THR A 683 -14.99 -2.84 56.50
CA THR A 683 -15.05 -3.50 57.82
C THR A 683 -14.21 -2.76 58.85
N GLU A 684 -13.03 -2.26 58.49
CA GLU A 684 -12.15 -1.55 59.42
C GLU A 684 -12.69 -0.15 59.75
N LEU A 685 -13.19 0.58 58.76
CA LEU A 685 -13.88 1.86 58.95
C LEU A 685 -15.11 1.70 59.84
N LYS A 686 -15.90 0.63 59.63
CA LYS A 686 -17.07 0.31 60.48
C LYS A 686 -16.67 0.04 61.93
N LYS A 687 -15.66 -0.78 62.16
CA LYS A 687 -15.15 -1.07 63.52
C LYS A 687 -14.66 0.21 64.22
N LEU A 688 -14.00 1.09 63.48
CA LEU A 688 -13.48 2.35 64.01
C LEU A 688 -14.61 3.33 64.35
N ILE A 689 -15.62 3.47 63.48
CA ILE A 689 -16.83 4.26 63.73
C ILE A 689 -17.58 3.70 64.95
N ASP A 690 -17.78 2.39 65.01
CA ASP A 690 -18.47 1.73 66.13
C ASP A 690 -17.75 1.96 67.46
N ASN A 691 -16.41 1.98 67.46
CA ASN A 691 -15.60 2.28 68.64
C ASN A 691 -15.69 3.78 69.00
N ALA A 692 -15.57 4.67 68.03
CA ALA A 692 -15.69 6.10 68.25
C ALA A 692 -17.07 6.49 68.81
N ASP A 693 -18.14 5.83 68.36
CA ASP A 693 -19.51 6.05 68.87
C ASP A 693 -19.71 5.69 70.34
N THR A 694 -18.78 4.95 70.97
CA THR A 694 -18.86 4.65 72.42
C THR A 694 -18.28 5.74 73.30
N TYR A 695 -17.65 6.77 72.74
CA TYR A 695 -16.98 7.81 73.52
C TYR A 695 -18.02 8.83 73.99
N LEU A 696 -18.03 9.15 75.29
CA LEU A 696 -18.94 10.13 75.88
C LEU A 696 -18.20 11.42 76.22
N GLU A 697 -18.74 12.57 75.85
CA GLU A 697 -18.09 13.89 76.01
C GLU A 697 -17.67 14.18 77.46
N GLU A 698 -18.44 13.68 78.42
CA GLU A 698 -18.22 13.84 79.86
C GLU A 698 -16.97 13.13 80.40
N ASP A 699 -16.53 12.05 79.74
CA ASP A 699 -15.35 11.27 80.15
C ASP A 699 -14.04 11.97 79.80
N TYR A 700 -14.08 12.93 78.88
CA TYR A 700 -12.91 13.59 78.31
C TYR A 700 -12.84 15.08 78.67
N LEU A 701 -11.64 15.66 78.51
CA LEU A 701 -11.43 17.09 78.61
C LEU A 701 -12.10 17.81 77.43
N PRO A 702 -12.65 19.02 77.62
CA PRO A 702 -13.29 19.78 76.53
C PRO A 702 -12.35 20.09 75.35
N ALA A 703 -11.04 20.14 75.60
CA ALA A 703 -10.03 20.34 74.57
C ALA A 703 -9.87 19.06 73.72
N GLY A 704 -10.14 19.17 72.41
CA GLY A 704 -10.01 18.08 71.43
C GLY A 704 -11.31 17.37 71.05
N TRP A 705 -12.40 17.59 71.80
CA TRP A 705 -13.69 16.94 71.52
C TRP A 705 -14.39 17.39 70.22
N PRO A 706 -14.44 18.69 69.88
CA PRO A 706 -15.08 19.14 68.63
C PRO A 706 -14.41 18.60 67.36
N GLU A 707 -13.09 18.46 67.38
CA GLU A 707 -12.29 17.92 66.27
C GLU A 707 -12.56 16.43 66.05
N PHE A 708 -12.77 15.68 67.13
CA PHE A 708 -13.17 14.27 67.08
C PHE A 708 -14.58 14.07 66.51
N GLN A 709 -15.54 14.91 66.92
CA GLN A 709 -16.92 14.80 66.42
C GLN A 709 -17.04 15.06 64.91
N GLU A 710 -16.32 16.05 64.36
CA GLU A 710 -16.36 16.30 62.92
C GLU A 710 -15.70 15.17 62.13
N ALA A 711 -14.57 14.64 62.61
CA ALA A 711 -13.90 13.49 61.99
C ALA A 711 -14.77 12.21 61.98
N LEU A 712 -15.54 11.97 63.05
CA LEU A 712 -16.48 10.84 63.14
C LEU A 712 -17.64 10.99 62.14
N LYS A 713 -18.15 12.21 61.98
CA LYS A 713 -19.21 12.52 61.01
C LYS A 713 -18.75 12.33 59.57
N GLU A 714 -17.55 12.78 59.21
CA GLU A 714 -16.98 12.56 57.88
C GLU A 714 -16.73 11.08 57.61
N ALA A 715 -16.22 10.34 58.60
CA ALA A 715 -16.01 8.90 58.49
C ALA A 715 -17.31 8.12 58.22
N LYS A 716 -18.41 8.50 58.88
CA LYS A 716 -19.74 7.93 58.63
C LYS A 716 -20.25 8.21 57.22
N ALA A 717 -20.05 9.43 56.72
CA ALA A 717 -20.46 9.78 55.35
C ALA A 717 -19.74 8.93 54.29
N VAL A 718 -18.46 8.61 54.50
CA VAL A 718 -17.70 7.70 53.62
C VAL A 718 -18.17 6.26 53.76
N TYR A 719 -18.49 5.82 54.99
CA TYR A 719 -19.03 4.48 55.23
C TYR A 719 -20.38 4.26 54.51
N ASP A 720 -21.27 5.25 54.55
CA ASP A 720 -22.62 5.17 53.97
C ASP A 720 -22.66 5.39 52.44
N ASN A 721 -21.56 5.85 51.83
CA ASN A 721 -21.49 6.03 50.37
C ASN A 721 -21.19 4.70 49.67
N ASP A 722 -22.18 4.08 49.04
CA ASP A 722 -22.05 2.82 48.29
C ASP A 722 -21.03 2.86 47.13
N LYS A 723 -20.60 4.05 46.72
CA LYS A 723 -19.57 4.26 45.68
C LYS A 723 -18.21 4.70 46.24
N ALA A 724 -18.04 4.71 47.56
CA ALA A 724 -16.76 5.09 48.17
C ALA A 724 -15.63 4.18 47.66
N THR A 725 -14.53 4.79 47.24
CA THR A 725 -13.32 4.09 46.81
C THR A 725 -12.50 3.61 48.01
N ASN A 726 -11.62 2.62 47.82
CA ASN A 726 -10.67 2.18 48.85
C ASN A 726 -9.81 3.34 49.39
N LYS A 727 -9.50 4.32 48.54
CA LYS A 727 -8.75 5.53 48.92
C LYS A 727 -9.56 6.43 49.86
N GLU A 728 -10.85 6.63 49.58
CA GLU A 728 -11.74 7.41 50.45
C GLU A 728 -11.95 6.71 51.80
N VAL A 729 -12.16 5.39 51.80
CA VAL A 729 -12.29 4.58 53.02
C VAL A 729 -11.03 4.67 53.89
N LYS A 730 -9.84 4.55 53.30
CA LYS A 730 -8.57 4.68 54.02
C LYS A 730 -8.38 6.08 54.62
N ASN A 731 -8.65 7.13 53.85
CA ASN A 731 -8.53 8.50 54.34
C ASN A 731 -9.49 8.79 55.51
N ALA A 732 -10.71 8.24 55.46
CA ALA A 732 -11.67 8.34 56.55
C ALA A 732 -11.19 7.63 57.83
N ILE A 733 -10.57 6.45 57.70
CA ILE A 733 -9.96 5.71 58.82
C ILE A 733 -8.85 6.55 59.47
N ASP A 734 -7.89 7.03 58.67
CA ASP A 734 -6.73 7.78 59.17
C ASP A 734 -7.15 9.08 59.88
N THR A 735 -8.16 9.77 59.35
CA THR A 735 -8.68 11.03 59.89
C THR A 735 -9.40 10.83 61.22
N LEU A 736 -10.29 9.84 61.32
CA LEU A 736 -11.01 9.52 62.56
C LEU A 736 -10.06 9.02 63.65
N LEU A 737 -9.15 8.11 63.31
CA LEU A 737 -8.16 7.59 64.26
C LEU A 737 -7.25 8.72 64.78
N GLY A 738 -6.81 9.62 63.89
CA GLY A 738 -6.00 10.78 64.23
C GLY A 738 -6.69 11.78 65.17
N ALA A 739 -8.02 11.84 65.15
CA ALA A 739 -8.79 12.66 66.08
C ALA A 739 -9.02 11.94 67.43
N MET A 740 -9.29 10.63 67.41
CA MET A 740 -9.47 9.81 68.62
C MET A 740 -8.24 9.83 69.54
N VAL A 741 -7.03 9.77 68.98
CA VAL A 741 -5.78 9.76 69.78
C VAL A 741 -5.49 11.07 70.50
N LYS A 742 -6.18 12.17 70.16
CA LYS A 742 -5.99 13.47 70.80
C LYS A 742 -6.87 13.67 72.04
N LEU A 743 -7.83 12.78 72.30
CA LEU A 743 -8.74 12.85 73.44
C LEU A 743 -8.04 12.47 74.76
N GLN A 744 -8.36 13.16 75.85
CA GLN A 744 -7.75 12.98 77.19
C GLN A 744 -8.81 12.81 78.29
N TYR A 745 -8.70 11.77 79.14
CA TYR A 745 -9.67 11.44 80.20
C TYR A 745 -9.60 12.34 81.45
N ARG A 746 -10.75 12.55 82.12
CA ARG A 746 -10.85 13.15 83.47
C ARG A 746 -10.41 12.17 84.58
N GLN A 747 -9.92 12.64 85.73
CA GLN A 747 -9.29 11.80 86.80
C GLN A 747 -10.16 11.65 88.09
N ASP A 748 -10.11 10.47 88.75
CA ASP A 748 -10.91 10.06 89.93
C ASP A 748 -10.47 10.66 91.29
N LYS A 749 -11.43 11.22 92.06
CA LYS A 749 -11.25 11.89 93.38
C LYS A 749 -11.94 11.17 94.56
N THR A 750 -12.43 9.95 94.35
CA THR A 750 -13.32 9.26 95.30
C THR A 750 -12.71 9.05 96.71
N GLN A 751 -11.41 8.74 96.81
CA GLN A 751 -10.75 8.55 98.12
C GLN A 751 -10.52 9.86 98.88
N LEU A 752 -10.08 10.92 98.18
CA LEU A 752 -9.88 12.24 98.76
C LEU A 752 -11.19 12.76 99.41
N ASN A 753 -12.32 12.57 98.72
CA ASN A 753 -13.63 12.97 99.23
C ASN A 753 -13.99 12.26 100.56
N LYS A 754 -13.75 10.96 100.66
CA LYS A 754 -14.05 10.18 101.88
C LYS A 754 -13.18 10.59 103.07
N VAL A 755 -11.90 10.88 102.83
CA VAL A 755 -10.97 11.27 103.90
C VAL A 755 -11.27 12.71 104.38
N ILE A 756 -11.63 13.63 103.48
CA ILE A 756 -12.12 14.97 103.84
C ILE A 756 -13.39 14.89 104.69
N GLU A 757 -14.36 14.05 104.30
CA GLU A 757 -15.61 13.86 105.03
C GLU A 757 -15.36 13.34 106.46
N TYR A 758 -14.49 12.32 106.59
CA TYR A 758 -14.10 11.78 107.90
C TYR A 758 -13.37 12.82 108.76
N ALA A 759 -12.35 13.50 108.21
CA ALA A 759 -11.62 14.54 108.94
C ALA A 759 -12.53 15.71 109.40
N SER A 760 -13.47 16.13 108.55
CA SER A 760 -14.43 17.20 108.87
C SER A 760 -15.41 16.82 109.98
N SER A 761 -15.58 15.53 110.26
CA SER A 761 -16.49 15.02 111.29
C SER A 761 -15.88 14.96 112.69
N LEU A 762 -14.57 15.18 112.84
CA LEU A 762 -13.86 15.06 114.12
C LEU A 762 -14.07 16.29 115.01
N VAL A 763 -14.32 16.05 116.31
CA VAL A 763 -14.36 17.09 117.34
C VAL A 763 -12.93 17.32 117.87
N LEU A 764 -12.19 18.20 117.20
CA LEU A 764 -10.76 18.40 117.46
C LEU A 764 -10.43 18.93 118.87
N SER A 765 -11.39 19.49 119.61
CA SER A 765 -11.18 19.97 120.99
C SER A 765 -10.80 18.88 122.00
N ASN A 766 -11.10 17.61 121.71
CA ASN A 766 -10.81 16.47 122.57
C ASN A 766 -9.36 15.98 122.49
N TYR A 767 -8.59 16.54 121.55
CA TYR A 767 -7.22 16.12 121.24
C TYR A 767 -6.24 17.23 121.62
N THR A 768 -4.97 16.86 121.78
CA THR A 768 -3.87 17.81 122.05
C THR A 768 -3.81 18.88 120.97
N GLU A 769 -3.51 20.10 121.36
CA GLU A 769 -3.55 21.29 120.51
C GLU A 769 -2.63 21.12 119.28
N SER A 770 -1.46 20.54 119.48
CA SER A 770 -0.49 20.29 118.40
C SER A 770 -1.02 19.31 117.34
N SER A 771 -1.65 18.21 117.76
CA SER A 771 -2.13 17.18 116.83
C SER A 771 -3.43 17.58 116.11
N ALA A 772 -4.29 18.34 116.78
CA ALA A 772 -5.49 18.94 116.19
C ALA A 772 -5.16 19.96 115.08
N SER A 773 -4.17 20.83 115.32
CA SER A 773 -3.77 21.86 114.34
C SER A 773 -3.17 21.25 113.06
N ALA A 774 -2.47 20.12 113.16
CA ALA A 774 -1.93 19.41 112.00
C ALA A 774 -3.04 18.82 111.10
N VAL A 775 -4.12 18.29 111.69
CA VAL A 775 -5.28 17.77 110.94
C VAL A 775 -6.02 18.88 110.21
N ASP A 776 -6.24 20.04 110.86
CA ASP A 776 -6.93 21.18 110.24
C ASP A 776 -6.17 21.72 109.02
N ALA A 777 -4.84 21.86 109.12
CA ALA A 777 -4.00 22.31 108.02
C ALA A 777 -4.03 21.35 106.81
N ALA A 778 -3.95 20.04 107.07
CA ALA A 778 -4.01 19.03 106.01
C ALA A 778 -5.40 18.95 105.36
N LEU A 779 -6.47 19.18 106.12
CA LEU A 779 -7.85 19.18 105.63
C LEU A 779 -8.10 20.34 104.65
N GLN A 780 -7.60 21.53 104.95
CA GLN A 780 -7.70 22.68 104.05
C GLN A 780 -6.98 22.44 102.72
N ASN A 781 -5.81 21.79 102.74
CA ASN A 781 -5.09 21.43 101.52
C ASN A 781 -5.87 20.40 100.68
N ALA A 782 -6.45 19.39 101.34
CA ALA A 782 -7.27 18.37 100.70
C ALA A 782 -8.51 18.96 100.00
N ILE A 783 -9.22 19.90 100.63
CA ILE A 783 -10.39 20.59 100.04
C ILE A 783 -9.99 21.42 98.81
N LYS A 784 -8.83 22.08 98.84
CA LYS A 784 -8.32 22.84 97.69
C LYS A 784 -8.08 21.95 96.47
N VAL A 785 -7.49 20.76 96.67
CA VAL A 785 -7.25 19.78 95.59
C VAL A 785 -8.56 19.13 95.12
N GLN A 786 -9.55 18.97 96.00
CA GLN A 786 -10.88 18.49 95.63
C GLN A 786 -11.57 19.43 94.61
N GLN A 787 -11.46 20.75 94.79
CA GLN A 787 -12.17 21.74 93.99
C GLN A 787 -11.50 22.07 92.63
N ASP A 788 -10.25 21.65 92.41
CA ASP A 788 -9.53 21.90 91.15
C ASP A 788 -9.86 20.86 90.06
N ASN A 789 -10.65 21.24 89.05
CA ASN A 789 -11.05 20.35 87.95
C ASN A 789 -9.90 19.89 87.02
N ALA A 790 -8.71 20.49 87.15
CA ALA A 790 -7.51 20.08 86.42
C ALA A 790 -6.52 19.28 87.30
N ALA A 791 -6.86 19.00 88.56
CA ALA A 791 -5.98 18.29 89.48
C ALA A 791 -5.61 16.90 88.96
N MET A 792 -4.30 16.65 88.86
CA MET A 792 -3.75 15.37 88.42
C MET A 792 -3.65 14.37 89.59
N GLN A 793 -3.67 13.07 89.27
CA GLN A 793 -3.61 11.99 90.27
C GLN A 793 -2.49 12.10 91.32
N PRO A 794 -1.27 12.56 91.01
CA PRO A 794 -0.23 12.77 92.02
C PRO A 794 -0.64 13.78 93.10
N ALA A 795 -1.27 14.91 92.70
CA ALA A 795 -1.71 15.93 93.64
C ALA A 795 -2.88 15.44 94.51
N ILE A 796 -3.82 14.68 93.92
CA ILE A 796 -4.94 14.05 94.64
C ILE A 796 -4.43 13.04 95.66
N ARG A 797 -3.46 12.21 95.29
CA ARG A 797 -2.84 11.22 96.19
C ARG A 797 -2.05 11.88 97.32
N THR A 798 -1.24 12.90 97.02
CA THR A 798 -0.48 13.64 98.04
C THR A 798 -1.40 14.26 99.08
N ALA A 799 -2.43 14.99 98.66
CA ALA A 799 -3.36 15.63 99.58
C ALA A 799 -4.19 14.62 100.39
N THR A 800 -4.53 13.46 99.80
CA THR A 800 -5.18 12.36 100.54
C THR A 800 -4.24 11.77 101.60
N GLY A 801 -2.97 11.56 101.24
CA GLY A 801 -1.94 11.00 102.13
C GLY A 801 -1.60 11.92 103.30
N GLU A 802 -1.38 13.21 103.03
CA GLU A 802 -1.09 14.21 104.07
C GLU A 802 -2.22 14.32 105.10
N LEU A 803 -3.48 14.28 104.64
CA LEU A 803 -4.64 14.30 105.53
C LEU A 803 -4.76 13.01 106.35
N LEU A 804 -4.51 11.84 105.74
CA LEU A 804 -4.52 10.56 106.45
C LEU A 804 -3.40 10.49 107.51
N ASP A 805 -2.21 10.95 107.17
CA ASP A 805 -1.05 10.97 108.07
C ASP A 805 -1.28 11.91 109.25
N ALA A 806 -1.91 13.08 109.03
CA ALA A 806 -2.29 13.97 110.10
C ALA A 806 -3.33 13.31 111.04
N LEU A 807 -4.33 12.63 110.48
CA LEU A 807 -5.35 11.89 111.25
C LEU A 807 -4.75 10.75 112.10
N LEU A 808 -3.76 10.03 111.58
CA LEU A 808 -3.06 8.95 112.30
C LEU A 808 -2.23 9.47 113.50
N ASN A 809 -1.79 10.72 113.44
CA ASN A 809 -0.99 11.36 114.48
C ASN A 809 -1.83 12.14 115.51
N LEU A 810 -3.16 12.07 115.43
CA LEU A 810 -4.08 12.68 116.38
C LEU A 810 -3.98 12.00 117.76
N ARG A 811 -3.89 12.76 118.86
CA ARG A 811 -3.68 12.24 120.23
C ARG A 811 -4.67 12.83 121.23
N LEU A 812 -5.39 11.98 121.98
CA LEU A 812 -6.37 12.41 122.99
C LEU A 812 -5.68 13.10 124.17
N LYS A 813 -6.35 14.07 124.79
CA LYS A 813 -5.86 14.74 126.01
C LYS A 813 -5.92 13.81 127.23
N ALA A 814 -4.98 13.96 128.16
CA ALA A 814 -4.99 13.32 129.47
C ALA A 814 -6.22 13.79 130.30
N ASP A 815 -6.82 12.88 131.06
CA ASP A 815 -7.88 13.19 132.01
C ASP A 815 -7.30 13.81 133.27
N LYS A 816 -7.57 15.10 133.46
CA LYS A 816 -7.09 15.88 134.61
C LYS A 816 -8.17 16.17 135.64
N THR A 817 -9.35 15.58 135.49
CA THR A 817 -10.50 15.87 136.37
C THR A 817 -10.17 15.63 137.84
N LEU A 818 -9.46 14.53 138.16
CA LEU A 818 -9.03 14.24 139.53
C LEU A 818 -7.95 15.21 140.02
N LEU A 819 -6.97 15.56 139.19
CA LEU A 819 -5.95 16.57 139.50
C LEU A 819 -6.56 17.93 139.83
N GLN A 820 -7.50 18.38 139.00
CA GLN A 820 -8.24 19.62 139.21
C GLN A 820 -9.07 19.58 140.50
N SER A 821 -9.71 18.44 140.79
CA SER A 821 -10.47 18.24 142.03
C SER A 821 -9.58 18.30 143.27
N VAL A 822 -8.43 17.61 143.25
CA VAL A 822 -7.49 17.60 144.38
C VAL A 822 -6.88 18.99 144.58
N LEU A 823 -6.42 19.66 143.51
CA LEU A 823 -5.93 21.04 143.58
C LEU A 823 -6.98 21.99 144.17
N ALA A 824 -8.26 21.87 143.80
CA ALA A 824 -9.31 22.71 144.37
C ALA A 824 -9.56 22.44 145.87
N GLN A 825 -9.44 21.19 146.34
CA GLN A 825 -9.58 20.86 147.77
C GLN A 825 -8.42 21.43 148.60
N THR A 826 -7.23 21.47 148.02
CA THR A 826 -6.01 21.95 148.69
C THR A 826 -6.05 23.44 149.06
N ASP A 827 -6.87 24.24 148.38
CA ASP A 827 -7.01 25.68 148.68
C ASP A 827 -7.81 25.97 149.96
N GLN A 828 -8.49 24.98 150.54
CA GLN A 828 -9.34 25.16 151.72
C GLN A 828 -8.64 24.82 153.05
N ILE A 829 -7.38 24.40 153.01
CA ILE A 829 -6.63 23.98 154.20
C ILE A 829 -5.97 25.20 154.86
N ASP A 830 -6.26 25.43 156.15
CA ASP A 830 -5.56 26.43 156.96
C ASP A 830 -4.20 25.87 157.41
N LEU A 831 -3.15 26.31 156.72
CA LEU A 831 -1.79 25.81 156.92
C LEU A 831 -1.14 26.28 158.23
N SER A 832 -1.74 27.23 158.96
CA SER A 832 -1.20 27.73 160.23
C SER A 832 -1.24 26.72 161.38
N LEU A 833 -2.00 25.63 161.21
CA LEU A 833 -2.19 24.57 162.21
C LEU A 833 -1.13 23.45 162.12
N TYR A 834 -0.24 23.51 161.14
CA TYR A 834 0.74 22.45 160.83
C TYR A 834 2.18 22.97 160.87
N SER A 835 3.15 22.08 161.05
CA SER A 835 4.57 22.44 161.13
C SER A 835 5.11 23.04 159.82
N GLU A 836 5.99 24.05 159.90
CA GLU A 836 6.55 24.74 158.73
C GLU A 836 7.18 23.79 157.70
N GLU A 837 7.87 22.74 158.16
CA GLU A 837 8.54 21.75 157.28
C GLU A 837 7.56 20.83 156.54
N SER A 838 6.40 20.51 157.14
CA SER A 838 5.35 19.73 156.46
C SER A 838 4.59 20.59 155.44
N VAL A 839 4.35 21.87 155.74
CA VAL A 839 3.70 22.84 154.84
C VAL A 839 4.55 23.13 153.60
N ALA A 840 5.87 23.28 153.74
CA ALA A 840 6.75 23.54 152.60
C ALA A 840 6.75 22.40 151.57
N ARG A 841 6.75 21.14 152.04
CA ARG A 841 6.66 19.95 151.17
C ARG A 841 5.31 19.86 150.45
N TYR A 842 4.23 20.17 151.15
CA TYR A 842 2.90 20.27 150.57
C TYR A 842 2.79 21.35 149.49
N LEU A 843 3.28 22.57 149.76
CA LEU A 843 3.25 23.65 148.78
C LEU A 843 4.07 23.34 147.52
N ALA A 844 5.20 22.63 147.67
CA ALA A 844 5.99 22.15 146.54
C ALA A 844 5.23 21.11 145.71
N ALA A 845 4.63 20.10 146.35
CA ALA A 845 3.81 19.10 145.66
C ALA A 845 2.59 19.72 144.97
N ARG A 846 2.01 20.77 145.56
CA ARG A 846 0.90 21.54 144.97
C ARG A 846 1.33 22.36 143.76
N ALA A 847 2.51 22.98 143.81
CA ALA A 847 3.07 23.72 142.68
C ALA A 847 3.37 22.80 141.49
N ASP A 848 3.93 21.62 141.74
CA ASP A 848 4.18 20.62 140.70
C ASP A 848 2.87 20.10 140.08
N ALA A 849 1.88 19.81 140.91
CA ALA A 849 0.53 19.43 140.47
C ALA A 849 -0.15 20.54 139.65
N ALA A 850 -0.02 21.81 140.05
CA ALA A 850 -0.53 22.95 139.29
C ALA A 850 0.19 23.10 137.94
N SER A 851 1.51 22.93 137.89
CA SER A 851 2.27 22.97 136.64
C SER A 851 1.83 21.88 135.65
N VAL A 852 1.64 20.64 136.13
CA VAL A 852 1.16 19.53 135.29
C VAL A 852 -0.29 19.75 134.85
N ASN A 853 -1.11 20.42 135.65
CA ASN A 853 -2.48 20.76 135.26
C ASN A 853 -2.54 21.67 134.00
N ASP A 854 -1.55 22.54 133.82
CA ASP A 854 -1.51 23.51 132.71
C ASP A 854 -0.82 22.98 131.43
N GLN A 855 -0.15 21.83 131.47
CA GLN A 855 0.54 21.25 130.31
C GLN A 855 -0.42 20.57 129.31
N ASP A 856 -0.20 20.64 128.00
CA ASP A 856 -1.03 19.91 127.02
C ASP A 856 -0.58 18.44 126.89
N LEU A 857 -0.95 17.63 127.90
CA LEU A 857 -0.55 16.23 128.00
C LEU A 857 -1.52 15.31 127.26
N SER A 858 -0.96 14.28 126.62
CA SER A 858 -1.72 13.23 125.96
C SER A 858 -2.17 12.14 126.93
N GLN A 859 -3.17 11.34 126.55
CA GLN A 859 -3.62 10.18 127.34
C GLN A 859 -2.49 9.17 127.64
N GLU A 860 -1.47 9.07 126.77
CA GLU A 860 -0.30 8.22 127.02
C GLU A 860 0.56 8.74 128.18
N GLU A 861 0.48 10.04 128.47
CA GLU A 861 1.17 10.71 129.58
C GLU A 861 0.30 10.81 130.84
N GLN A 862 -0.83 10.10 130.90
CA GLN A 862 -1.74 10.08 132.05
C GLN A 862 -1.03 9.73 133.36
N ALA A 863 0.00 8.87 133.32
CA ALA A 863 0.79 8.52 134.48
C ALA A 863 1.48 9.73 135.14
N VAL A 864 1.80 10.78 134.37
CA VAL A 864 2.35 12.04 134.89
C VAL A 864 1.30 12.77 135.72
N VAL A 865 0.06 12.86 135.20
CA VAL A 865 -1.10 13.43 135.90
C VAL A 865 -1.41 12.64 137.17
N ASP A 866 -1.51 11.31 137.08
CA ASP A 866 -1.82 10.44 138.21
C ASP A 866 -0.73 10.49 139.30
N SER A 867 0.55 10.59 138.89
CA SER A 867 1.67 10.71 139.82
C SER A 867 1.63 12.01 140.59
N VAL A 868 1.34 13.15 139.95
CA VAL A 868 1.25 14.43 140.69
C VAL A 868 0.00 14.50 141.56
N VAL A 869 -1.12 13.90 141.13
CA VAL A 869 -2.32 13.73 141.98
C VAL A 869 -1.94 12.99 143.26
N LYS A 870 -1.30 11.84 143.11
CA LYS A 870 -0.91 10.99 144.23
C LYS A 870 0.09 11.70 145.14
N ASN A 871 1.13 12.32 144.58
CA ASN A 871 2.13 13.05 145.35
C ASN A 871 1.49 14.21 146.14
N LEU A 872 0.53 14.92 145.54
CA LEU A 872 -0.21 15.99 146.21
C LEU A 872 -1.09 15.45 147.34
N GLN A 873 -1.80 14.35 147.13
CA GLN A 873 -2.61 13.69 148.17
C GLN A 873 -1.76 13.15 149.32
N ASP A 874 -0.63 12.51 149.01
CA ASP A 874 0.31 11.98 150.00
C ASP A 874 0.92 13.12 150.83
N ALA A 875 1.30 14.24 150.18
CA ALA A 875 1.81 15.42 150.88
C ALA A 875 0.74 16.07 151.77
N LEU A 876 -0.53 16.04 151.36
CA LEU A 876 -1.67 16.55 152.11
C LEU A 876 -1.98 15.67 153.34
N ALA A 877 -1.85 14.35 153.23
CA ALA A 877 -2.01 13.42 154.35
C ALA A 877 -0.83 13.45 155.34
N ALA A 878 0.35 13.89 154.90
CA ALA A 878 1.57 13.96 155.72
C ALA A 878 1.76 15.29 156.48
N LEU A 879 0.73 16.13 156.56
CA LEU A 879 0.73 17.34 157.39
C LEU A 879 0.70 16.99 158.88
N GLU A 880 1.63 17.53 159.69
CA GLU A 880 1.82 17.15 161.10
C GLU A 880 1.38 18.25 162.09
N ALA A 881 0.57 17.89 163.09
CA ALA A 881 0.05 18.77 164.16
C ALA A 881 0.93 18.78 165.45
N VAL A 882 0.77 19.77 166.33
CA VAL A 882 1.63 20.04 167.51
C VAL A 882 0.99 19.57 168.85
N SER A 883 1.69 18.87 169.80
CA SER A 883 1.12 18.23 171.05
C SER A 883 1.77 18.60 172.43
N VAL A 884 1.06 18.47 173.59
CA VAL A 884 1.46 18.86 175.00
C VAL A 884 1.04 17.83 176.11
N ASP A 885 1.75 17.69 177.27
CA ASP A 885 1.31 16.95 178.51
C ASP A 885 1.72 17.61 179.87
N ASN A 886 1.05 17.24 180.99
CA ASN A 886 0.69 18.04 182.19
C ASN A 886 1.43 17.69 183.53
N GLN A 887 1.90 18.68 184.32
CA GLN A 887 1.54 18.92 185.75
C GLN A 887 2.32 20.10 186.38
N ASN A 888 1.54 21.02 186.94
CA ASN A 888 1.85 22.18 187.80
C ASN A 888 2.13 23.53 187.12
N THR A 889 1.32 24.51 187.53
CA THR A 889 1.28 25.96 187.19
C THR A 889 0.74 26.42 185.81
N ALA A 890 -0.40 27.14 185.89
CA ALA A 890 -0.94 28.17 184.98
C ALA A 890 -1.58 27.80 183.61
N ALA A 891 -2.73 28.45 183.36
CA ALA A 891 -3.34 28.90 182.09
C ALA A 891 -4.18 27.92 181.19
N THR A 892 -5.51 28.20 181.16
CA THR A 892 -6.48 28.35 180.03
C THR A 892 -6.37 27.63 178.65
N THR A 893 -7.41 26.79 178.34
CA THR A 893 -8.28 26.64 177.10
C THR A 893 -7.67 26.33 175.67
N PRO A 894 -8.46 25.94 174.62
CA PRO A 894 -8.84 24.58 174.07
C PRO A 894 -8.40 24.23 172.58
N ALA A 895 -8.66 22.98 172.07
CA ALA A 895 -9.14 22.56 170.70
C ALA A 895 -8.50 21.29 170.01
N GLN A 896 -9.28 20.67 169.07
CA GLN A 896 -9.00 19.70 167.96
C GLN A 896 -8.53 18.24 168.30
N GLY A 897 -8.74 17.15 167.53
CA GLY A 897 -9.28 16.81 166.20
C GLY A 897 -8.73 15.42 165.77
N ASP A 898 -9.39 14.71 164.83
CA ASP A 898 -8.90 13.54 164.04
C ASP A 898 -8.86 12.14 164.74
N THR A 899 -8.94 10.93 164.14
CA THR A 899 -8.93 10.40 162.75
C THR A 899 -9.40 8.91 162.73
N SER A 900 -9.44 8.30 161.53
CA SER A 900 -9.53 6.86 161.11
C SER A 900 -10.93 6.43 160.65
N ILE A 901 -11.21 6.13 159.37
CA ILE A 901 -10.57 5.38 158.25
C ILE A 901 -10.49 3.87 158.47
N THR A 902 -11.26 3.13 157.66
CA THR A 902 -10.89 1.81 157.16
C THR A 902 -11.20 1.70 155.67
N ALA A 903 -10.18 1.26 154.94
CA ALA A 903 -10.17 0.89 153.54
C ALA A 903 -10.87 -0.44 153.28
N ASN A 904 -11.28 -0.68 152.03
CA ASN A 904 -11.25 -2.02 151.48
C ASN A 904 -10.75 -1.98 150.04
N ALA A 905 -9.56 -2.54 149.88
CA ALA A 905 -8.86 -2.75 148.63
C ALA A 905 -9.23 -4.12 148.04
N ALA A 906 -9.33 -4.22 146.72
CA ALA A 906 -9.06 -5.46 146.01
C ALA A 906 -8.37 -5.17 144.68
N GLN A 907 -7.27 -5.91 144.52
CA GLN A 907 -6.17 -5.86 143.58
C GLN A 907 -6.50 -6.18 142.10
N PRO A 908 -5.55 -5.91 141.17
CA PRO A 908 -5.69 -6.00 139.71
C PRO A 908 -5.36 -7.41 139.17
N LYS A 909 -5.77 -7.70 137.92
CA LYS A 909 -5.12 -8.70 137.04
C LYS A 909 -5.49 -8.55 135.56
N THR A 910 -4.45 -8.67 134.76
CA THR A 910 -4.28 -8.70 133.30
C THR A 910 -5.04 -9.84 132.60
N GLY A 911 -5.43 -9.65 131.34
CA GLY A 911 -5.95 -10.74 130.50
C GLY A 911 -6.46 -10.34 129.12
N ASP A 912 -5.54 -9.96 128.23
CA ASP A 912 -5.29 -10.56 126.91
C ASP A 912 -6.45 -11.15 126.08
N GLN A 913 -6.55 -10.69 124.82
CA GLN A 913 -6.52 -11.48 123.55
C GLN A 913 -7.38 -10.82 122.45
N ALA A 914 -6.71 -10.54 121.32
CA ALA A 914 -7.34 -10.18 120.05
C ALA A 914 -8.23 -11.32 119.50
N PRO A 915 -8.85 -11.12 118.32
CA PRO A 915 -8.25 -11.85 117.21
C PRO A 915 -7.95 -10.98 115.98
N PHE A 916 -6.75 -11.21 115.47
CA PHE A 916 -6.34 -11.04 114.09
C PHE A 916 -7.16 -11.93 113.14
N ALA A 917 -7.50 -11.39 111.96
CA ALA A 917 -7.45 -12.05 110.65
C ALA A 917 -7.72 -10.97 109.58
N GLY A 918 -6.94 -10.72 108.53
CA GLY A 918 -5.67 -11.26 108.05
C GLY A 918 -5.22 -10.38 106.86
N ILE A 919 -3.91 -10.24 106.69
CA ILE A 919 -3.26 -9.59 105.54
C ILE A 919 -3.09 -10.62 104.42
N ALA A 920 -3.35 -10.25 103.16
CA ALA A 920 -2.66 -10.77 101.97
C ALA A 920 -2.77 -9.71 100.85
N ALA A 921 -1.70 -8.93 100.61
CA ALA A 921 -0.73 -9.14 99.51
C ALA A 921 -1.37 -8.89 98.12
N VAL A 922 -1.23 -7.71 97.50
CA VAL A 922 -0.05 -7.19 96.77
C VAL A 922 0.57 -8.21 95.83
N ALA A 923 0.52 -7.91 94.52
CA ALA A 923 1.65 -7.90 93.57
C ALA A 923 1.10 -8.15 92.15
N LEU A 924 1.23 -7.25 91.18
CA LEU A 924 2.42 -6.75 90.44
C LEU A 924 2.08 -7.07 88.96
N LEU A 925 1.79 -6.10 88.10
CA LEU A 925 2.69 -5.19 87.38
C LEU A 925 3.62 -5.86 86.36
N SER A 926 3.83 -5.04 85.33
CA SER A 926 4.99 -4.97 84.43
C SER A 926 4.90 -5.83 83.16
N LEU A 927 5.38 -5.41 81.99
CA LEU A 927 5.71 -4.12 81.34
C LEU A 927 6.45 -4.51 80.06
N ALA A 928 6.42 -3.62 79.07
CA ALA A 928 7.47 -3.35 78.08
C ALA A 928 7.74 -4.43 77.00
N GLY A 929 8.12 -4.10 75.77
CA GLY A 929 8.39 -2.81 75.13
C GLY A 929 9.26 -2.98 73.86
N VAL A 930 8.91 -2.20 72.82
CA VAL A 930 9.79 -1.32 72.01
C VAL A 930 10.92 -1.89 71.13
N SER A 931 11.07 -1.23 69.96
CA SER A 931 12.26 -0.99 69.07
C SER A 931 12.52 -1.93 67.87
N LEU A 932 13.02 -1.52 66.68
CA LEU A 932 13.43 -0.23 66.07
C LEU A 932 13.67 -0.41 64.54
N LEU A 933 13.19 0.55 63.74
CA LEU A 933 13.73 1.23 62.51
C LEU A 933 14.69 0.61 61.44
N ARG A 934 14.22 0.75 60.17
CA ARG A 934 14.83 1.36 58.93
C ARG A 934 16.01 0.75 58.12
N LYS A 935 15.65 0.42 56.85
CA LYS A 935 16.15 0.91 55.51
C LYS A 935 17.63 0.68 55.07
N ARG A 936 17.83 -0.04 53.95
CA ARG A 936 18.17 0.49 52.58
C ARG A 936 18.69 -0.61 51.62
N SER A 937 18.27 -0.52 50.35
CA SER A 937 18.90 -0.99 49.10
C SER A 937 19.52 -2.41 49.06
N LYS A 938 18.85 -3.35 48.41
CA LYS A 938 18.86 -3.68 46.97
C LYS A 938 17.75 -4.69 46.71
#